data_AF-A0A2V8Z907-F1
#
_entry.id   AF-A0A2V8Z907-F1
#
_cell.length_a   1.000
_cell.length_b   1.000
_cell.length_c   1.000
_cell.angle_alpha   90.00
_cell.angle_beta   90.00
_cell.angle_gamma   90.00
#
_symmetry.space_group_name_H-M   'P 1'
#
loop_
_entity.id
_entity.type
_entity.pdbx_description
1 polymer ?
#
loop_
_entity_poly.entity_id
_entity_poly.type
_entity_poly.pdbx_seq_one_letter_code
_entity_poly.pdbx_strand_id
1 'polypeptide(L)'
;MDRAPILLDGNEAAASVAYRLNEVIAIYPITPSSPMGEWADQWRSEGKNNIWGALPQVMEMQSEGGAAGALHGALQAGALGTTFTASQGLLLMIPNMFKIAGELTAAVIHVAARTVATHALSIFGDHSDVMAARSTGFAMLASNSVQEAHDFSLIAQAATLESRIPFLHFFDGFRTSHEVNKIVPLLDEDLRAIIDERFVRQHRERALSPDRPVLRGTAQNPDLFFQAREACNPFYRACPQIVQDVMNRFARQTGRSYQLIDYVGAPDAERVVILMGSGAGAAAECVKALQKSGERVGFLKVRLYKPFALDAFFAALPTTVGSIAVLDRTKEPGSVGEPLYQEIATAFLERYAGNHSRPLPRIIGGRYGLSSKEFTPAMVKAIFDELKKPQPQNHFTIGIHDDVTHTSLNYDPAFSTEDPRTVRALFYGLGSDGTVGANKNSIKIIGKGTKNYAQGYFVYDSKKAGAITVSHVRFGPEPIESTYLISKGSFVACHQFQFIDRLDVLAAAEPGATFLVNAPFGPDEMWSHLPRQVQQTIIDKQLKFYVIDAYSVAREAGMGNRINTIMQTCFFAISGVLPREEAIAAIKKAIEETYGKRGQAVVQKNFTAVDQALSRLYQVKVPEKVSATFEMLPPVPARAPAFVREVIGTIISGNGDALPVSAIPNDGTFPTATAQWEKRNLAQQIPVWDTELCIQCGKCVLVCPHAAIRAKVYDPSHLAKAPATFKSAKPRWREYESLRYTLQVAPEDCTGCRLCVEICPAKSKSEVKHKAINMEMQAPLRETESVNWDFFVGLPEFDRERISHTQVKDTQLLEPLFEFSGACAGCGETPYIKLLTQLFGDRLLIANATGCSSIYGGNLPTTPYTVNRQGRGPAWSNSLFEDNAEFGLGMRLAVDQQNQYAQQLLTALSGSLGGALVTALLEADQSKESGIEAQRQRVAELKRKLATVDLPAARELLTVADMLVRKSVWLVGGDGWAYDIGAGGLDHVLGSGRNVNVLVLDTEVYSNTGGQMSKATPRGAVAKFATGGKEMAKKDLAMEAISYGYVYVARVALGGGDTHTIKAFQEAEAHDGPSLIIAYSHCIAHGYDMGFGLNQQKNAVLSGYWPLMRYNPGLRLEGKNPFQLDSKAPSIALKKYAYEEARYTMLTRSHPDAARKLLHDAEDDVERQWRVYSNRAAMPGRAETPNIAPHEPEEATVETVKKGGDEQ
;
A
#
# COMPACT_ATOMS: atom_id res chain seq x y z
N MET A 1 -35.42 0.72 25.32
CA MET A 1 -35.75 1.42 24.07
C MET A 1 -35.38 0.49 22.92
N ASP A 2 -36.28 0.27 21.96
CA ASP A 2 -35.96 -0.52 20.76
C ASP A 2 -34.96 0.26 19.89
N ARG A 3 -33.75 -0.28 19.73
CA ARG A 3 -32.69 0.32 18.91
C ARG A 3 -32.61 -0.42 17.59
N ALA A 4 -32.87 0.28 16.48
CA ALA A 4 -32.72 -0.31 15.16
C ALA A 4 -31.24 -0.64 14.89
N PRO A 5 -30.89 -1.91 14.57
CA PRO A 5 -29.51 -2.26 14.23
C PRO A 5 -29.03 -1.55 12.97
N ILE A 6 -27.72 -1.29 12.91
CA ILE A 6 -27.03 -0.66 11.77
C ILE A 6 -25.90 -1.55 11.26
N LEU A 7 -25.43 -1.30 10.05
CA LEU A 7 -24.34 -2.06 9.41
C LEU A 7 -23.14 -1.14 9.23
N LEU A 8 -22.12 -1.35 10.04
CA LEU A 8 -20.86 -0.61 10.02
C LEU A 8 -19.69 -1.59 9.95
N ASP A 9 -18.51 -1.09 9.57
CA ASP A 9 -17.26 -1.78 9.87
C ASP A 9 -16.65 -1.29 11.20
N GLY A 10 -15.60 -1.97 11.68
CA GLY A 10 -14.95 -1.65 12.95
C GLY A 10 -14.38 -0.22 13.00
N ASN A 11 -13.88 0.29 11.86
CA ASN A 11 -13.38 1.66 11.77
C ASN A 11 -14.50 2.70 11.92
N GLU A 12 -15.59 2.59 11.16
CA GLU A 12 -16.73 3.51 11.24
C GLU A 12 -17.38 3.46 12.64
N ALA A 13 -17.47 2.26 13.22
CA ALA A 13 -17.92 2.02 14.59
C ALA A 13 -17.10 2.79 15.64
N ALA A 14 -15.77 2.65 15.63
CA ALA A 14 -14.90 3.34 16.59
C ALA A 14 -14.87 4.86 16.36
N ALA A 15 -14.72 5.29 15.11
CA ALA A 15 -14.69 6.70 14.74
C ALA A 15 -15.96 7.44 15.15
N SER A 16 -17.13 6.82 15.00
CA SER A 16 -18.43 7.40 15.37
C SER A 16 -18.48 7.83 16.82
N VAL A 17 -17.96 7.01 17.74
CA VAL A 17 -17.91 7.34 19.17
C VAL A 17 -16.79 8.34 19.46
N ALA A 18 -15.59 8.10 18.92
CA ALA A 18 -14.43 8.97 19.12
C ALA A 18 -14.69 10.42 18.70
N TYR A 19 -15.35 10.62 17.55
CA TYR A 19 -15.71 11.94 17.03
C TYR A 19 -16.69 12.68 17.94
N ARG A 20 -17.72 11.98 18.42
CA ARG A 20 -18.77 12.58 19.26
C ARG A 20 -18.32 12.90 20.68
N LEU A 21 -17.17 12.37 21.12
CA LEU A 21 -16.63 12.53 22.47
C LEU A 21 -15.33 13.35 22.56
N ASN A 22 -14.85 13.92 21.45
CA ASN A 22 -13.61 14.71 21.44
C ASN A 22 -13.80 16.06 20.74
N GLU A 23 -12.88 16.98 21.03
CA GLU A 23 -12.85 18.35 20.50
C GLU A 23 -11.72 18.52 19.47
N VAL A 24 -10.60 17.80 19.65
CA VAL A 24 -9.45 17.81 18.75
C VAL A 24 -9.13 16.39 18.30
N ILE A 25 -8.95 16.20 16.99
CA ILE A 25 -8.67 14.93 16.35
C ILE A 25 -7.44 15.14 15.45
N ALA A 26 -6.25 14.86 16.00
CA ALA A 26 -4.98 14.98 15.27
C ALA A 26 -4.68 13.66 14.56
N ILE A 27 -4.46 13.68 13.24
CA ILE A 27 -4.42 12.46 12.42
C ILE A 27 -3.25 12.44 11.44
N TYR A 28 -2.94 11.23 10.98
CA TYR A 28 -2.12 10.96 9.81
C TYR A 28 -2.58 9.63 9.19
N PRO A 29 -2.61 9.49 7.85
CA PRO A 29 -3.18 8.30 7.23
C PRO A 29 -2.21 7.12 7.19
N ILE A 30 -2.61 6.01 7.83
CA ILE A 30 -1.96 4.71 7.70
C ILE A 30 -2.98 3.58 7.64
N THR A 31 -2.92 2.75 6.59
CA THR A 31 -3.76 1.54 6.46
C THR A 31 -3.49 0.58 7.63
N PRO A 32 -4.49 -0.08 8.22
CA PRO A 32 -5.94 0.00 7.95
C PRO A 32 -6.71 1.02 8.81
N SER A 33 -6.04 1.96 9.48
CA SER A 33 -6.68 2.94 10.39
C SER A 33 -7.21 4.21 9.69
N SER A 34 -6.70 4.54 8.49
CA SER A 34 -7.08 5.76 7.75
C SER A 34 -8.59 6.03 7.66
N PRO A 35 -9.48 5.03 7.43
CA PRO A 35 -10.91 5.27 7.36
C PRO A 35 -11.49 5.97 8.60
N MET A 36 -10.92 5.77 9.80
CA MET A 36 -11.40 6.46 11.01
C MET A 36 -11.21 7.98 10.92
N GLY A 37 -10.03 8.43 10.50
CA GLY A 37 -9.77 9.85 10.28
C GLY A 37 -10.60 10.42 9.13
N GLU A 38 -10.85 9.61 8.09
CA GLU A 38 -11.63 10.03 6.92
C GLU A 38 -13.09 10.31 7.29
N TRP A 39 -13.68 9.44 8.11
CA TRP A 39 -15.02 9.66 8.66
C TRP A 39 -15.09 10.91 9.54
N ALA A 40 -14.07 11.13 10.39
CA ALA A 40 -14.01 12.32 11.23
C ALA A 40 -13.96 13.61 10.41
N ASP A 41 -13.11 13.67 9.37
CA ASP A 41 -13.05 14.83 8.47
C ASP A 41 -14.37 15.05 7.73
N GLN A 42 -14.96 13.98 7.20
CA GLN A 42 -16.25 14.07 6.51
C GLN A 42 -17.34 14.63 7.43
N TRP A 43 -17.48 14.12 8.65
CA TRP A 43 -18.50 14.60 9.59
C TRP A 43 -18.28 16.05 10.02
N ARG A 44 -17.02 16.50 10.14
CA ARG A 44 -16.68 17.91 10.37
C ARG A 44 -17.12 18.78 9.19
N SER A 45 -16.83 18.35 7.96
CA SER A 45 -17.24 19.03 6.73
C SER A 45 -18.77 19.12 6.59
N GLU A 46 -19.48 18.10 7.07
CA GLU A 46 -20.95 18.07 7.18
C GLU A 46 -21.52 18.92 8.33
N GLY A 47 -20.67 19.56 9.15
CA GLY A 47 -21.09 20.40 10.27
C GLY A 47 -21.67 19.63 11.46
N LYS A 48 -21.30 18.35 11.63
CA LYS A 48 -21.80 17.53 12.75
C LYS A 48 -21.10 17.93 14.06
N ASN A 49 -21.88 18.32 15.05
CA ASN A 49 -21.34 18.64 16.37
C ASN A 49 -21.12 17.37 17.22
N ASN A 50 -20.23 17.49 18.21
CA ASN A 50 -20.08 16.51 19.29
C ASN A 50 -21.22 16.62 20.32
N ILE A 51 -21.21 15.78 21.36
CA ILE A 51 -22.30 15.75 22.36
C ILE A 51 -22.41 17.03 23.20
N TRP A 52 -21.42 17.92 23.15
CA TRP A 52 -21.43 19.23 23.82
C TRP A 52 -21.80 20.39 22.89
N GLY A 53 -22.15 20.10 21.63
CA GLY A 53 -22.53 21.10 20.64
C GLY A 53 -21.34 21.83 19.99
N ALA A 54 -20.10 21.41 20.27
CA ALA A 54 -18.92 21.95 19.60
C ALA A 54 -18.63 21.17 18.32
N LEU A 55 -18.12 21.85 17.29
CA LEU A 55 -17.65 21.24 16.06
C LEU A 55 -16.21 20.74 16.26
N PRO A 56 -15.94 19.42 16.19
CA PRO A 56 -14.58 18.90 16.36
C PRO A 56 -13.60 19.46 15.32
N GLN A 57 -12.38 19.73 15.75
CA GLN A 57 -11.27 20.09 14.87
C GLN A 57 -10.54 18.83 14.43
N VAL A 58 -10.49 18.60 13.12
CA VAL A 58 -9.71 17.52 12.51
C VAL A 58 -8.49 18.14 11.86
N MET A 59 -7.30 17.71 12.24
CA MET A 59 -6.03 18.25 11.76
C MET A 59 -5.11 17.13 11.31
N GLU A 60 -4.79 17.10 10.02
CA GLU A 60 -3.75 16.24 9.48
C GLU A 60 -2.36 16.84 9.77
N MET A 61 -1.46 16.01 10.30
CA MET A 61 -0.07 16.38 10.55
C MET A 61 0.86 15.85 9.45
N GLN A 62 2.16 16.14 9.51
CA GLN A 62 3.14 15.63 8.54
C GLN A 62 3.52 14.16 8.75
N SER A 63 3.26 13.62 9.94
CA SER A 63 3.54 12.23 10.33
C SER A 63 2.76 11.89 11.61
N GLU A 64 2.70 10.61 11.97
CA GLU A 64 2.12 10.16 13.24
C GLU A 64 2.89 10.70 14.46
N GLY A 65 4.22 10.89 14.35
CA GLY A 65 4.99 11.57 15.39
C GLY A 65 4.53 13.01 15.63
N GLY A 66 4.21 13.72 14.54
CA GLY A 66 3.58 15.04 14.58
C GLY A 66 2.16 15.00 15.16
N ALA A 67 1.34 14.01 14.78
CA ALA A 67 -0.01 13.82 15.31
C ALA A 67 0.00 13.54 16.82
N ALA A 68 0.94 12.73 17.32
CA ALA A 68 1.08 12.48 18.74
C ALA A 68 1.53 13.73 19.52
N GLY A 69 2.42 14.55 18.95
CA GLY A 69 2.81 15.83 19.54
C GLY A 69 1.67 16.85 19.57
N ALA A 70 0.90 16.95 18.48
CA ALA A 70 -0.28 17.82 18.40
C ALA A 70 -1.38 17.38 19.39
N LEU A 71 -1.63 16.07 19.49
CA LEU A 71 -2.52 15.49 20.49
C LEU A 71 -2.04 15.86 21.90
N HIS A 72 -0.77 15.63 22.22
CA HIS A 72 -0.20 15.97 23.52
C HIS A 72 -0.40 17.47 23.85
N GLY A 73 -0.08 18.37 22.93
CA GLY A 73 -0.29 19.81 23.11
C GLY A 73 -1.76 20.19 23.34
N ALA A 74 -2.69 19.63 22.56
CA ALA A 74 -4.12 19.87 22.72
C ALA A 74 -4.64 19.44 24.10
N LEU A 75 -4.18 18.28 24.58
CA LEU A 75 -4.54 17.76 25.91
C LEU A 75 -3.99 18.65 27.03
N GLN A 76 -2.74 19.11 26.91
CA GLN A 76 -2.15 20.04 27.88
C GLN A 76 -2.87 21.40 27.91
N ALA A 77 -3.45 21.84 26.78
CA ALA A 77 -4.29 23.03 26.69
C ALA A 77 -5.74 22.80 27.17
N GLY A 78 -6.09 21.59 27.63
CA GLY A 78 -7.38 21.28 28.25
C GLY A 78 -8.47 20.80 27.29
N ALA A 79 -8.17 20.62 26.01
CA ALA A 79 -9.12 20.03 25.06
C ALA A 79 -9.21 18.52 25.27
N LEU A 80 -10.37 17.93 25.00
CA LEU A 80 -10.51 16.50 24.82
C LEU A 80 -9.97 16.10 23.44
N GLY A 81 -8.99 15.20 23.41
CA GLY A 81 -8.24 14.85 22.21
C GLY A 81 -8.20 13.34 21.93
N THR A 82 -8.21 12.97 20.65
CA THR A 82 -8.00 11.60 20.18
C THR A 82 -7.19 11.54 18.89
N THR A 83 -6.75 10.34 18.51
CA THR A 83 -6.08 10.04 17.23
C THR A 83 -6.35 8.60 16.79
N PHE A 84 -6.05 8.32 15.52
CA PHE A 84 -6.21 7.02 14.88
C PHE A 84 -4.88 6.61 14.25
N THR A 85 -4.40 5.39 14.50
CA THR A 85 -3.10 4.92 13.96
C THR A 85 -3.01 3.39 13.86
N ALA A 86 -1.90 2.88 13.35
CA ALA A 86 -1.55 1.45 13.26
C ALA A 86 -0.04 1.27 12.97
N SER A 87 0.54 0.10 13.26
CA SER A 87 1.86 -0.34 12.76
C SER A 87 2.97 0.70 12.98
N GLN A 88 3.72 1.04 11.92
CA GLN A 88 4.79 2.04 11.92
C GLN A 88 4.33 3.38 12.51
N GLY A 89 3.10 3.77 12.22
CA GLY A 89 2.51 4.99 12.74
C GLY A 89 2.45 5.00 14.27
N LEU A 90 2.05 3.89 14.89
CA LEU A 90 2.03 3.77 16.35
C LEU A 90 3.45 3.84 16.93
N LEU A 91 4.46 3.25 16.26
CA LEU A 91 5.86 3.32 16.70
C LEU A 91 6.35 4.77 16.78
N LEU A 92 5.99 5.61 15.80
CA LEU A 92 6.33 7.04 15.80
C LEU A 92 5.63 7.83 16.92
N MET A 93 4.53 7.31 17.48
CA MET A 93 3.82 7.95 18.60
C MET A 93 4.42 7.61 19.98
N ILE A 94 5.17 6.50 20.11
CA ILE A 94 5.68 5.98 21.39
C ILE A 94 6.37 7.06 22.26
N PRO A 95 7.24 7.95 21.73
CA PRO A 95 7.87 8.98 22.55
C PRO A 95 6.87 9.90 23.25
N ASN A 96 5.82 10.32 22.56
CA ASN A 96 4.76 11.16 23.14
C ASN A 96 3.81 10.36 24.04
N MET A 97 3.63 9.05 23.81
CA MET A 97 2.84 8.19 24.71
C MET A 97 3.45 8.17 26.13
N PHE A 98 4.77 8.04 26.26
CA PHE A 98 5.42 8.15 27.58
C PHE A 98 5.12 9.48 28.28
N LYS A 99 5.06 10.59 27.53
CA LYS A 99 4.75 11.92 28.08
C LYS A 99 3.29 12.04 28.50
N ILE A 100 2.34 11.66 27.63
CA ILE A 100 0.90 11.72 27.93
C ILE A 100 0.56 10.85 29.16
N ALA A 101 1.13 9.65 29.27
CA ALA A 101 0.91 8.76 30.41
C ALA A 101 1.62 9.26 31.68
N GLY A 102 2.87 9.73 31.57
CA GLY A 102 3.63 10.29 32.69
C GLY A 102 2.99 11.54 33.30
N GLU A 103 2.25 12.29 32.49
CA GLU A 103 1.54 13.50 32.92
C GLU A 103 0.09 13.21 33.38
N LEU A 104 -0.33 11.94 33.43
CA LEU A 104 -1.66 11.49 33.88
C LEU A 104 -2.78 12.29 33.20
N THR A 105 -2.73 12.29 31.87
CA THR A 105 -3.61 13.06 31.01
C THR A 105 -4.54 12.14 30.23
N ALA A 106 -5.84 12.39 30.35
CA ALA A 106 -6.88 11.54 29.78
C ALA A 106 -6.91 11.67 28.25
N ALA A 107 -6.83 10.54 27.54
CA ALA A 107 -6.87 10.47 26.09
C ALA A 107 -7.13 9.02 25.64
N VAL A 108 -7.69 8.87 24.43
CA VAL A 108 -7.82 7.55 23.79
C VAL A 108 -7.15 7.58 22.42
N ILE A 109 -6.22 6.67 22.20
CA ILE A 109 -5.64 6.35 20.89
C ILE A 109 -6.32 5.09 20.37
N HIS A 110 -6.94 5.20 19.20
CA HIS A 110 -7.63 4.09 18.55
C HIS A 110 -6.74 3.43 17.51
N VAL A 111 -6.50 2.12 17.66
CA VAL A 111 -5.55 1.38 16.81
C VAL A 111 -6.22 0.22 16.09
N ALA A 112 -6.17 0.26 14.76
CA ALA A 112 -6.47 -0.91 13.94
C ALA A 112 -5.20 -1.77 13.83
N ALA A 113 -4.95 -2.59 14.86
CA ALA A 113 -3.68 -3.28 15.12
C ALA A 113 -3.14 -4.03 13.89
N ARG A 114 -1.89 -3.74 13.51
CA ARG A 114 -1.26 -4.13 12.24
C ARG A 114 0.19 -4.55 12.44
N THR A 115 0.63 -5.52 11.63
CA THR A 115 2.01 -5.98 11.55
C THR A 115 3.02 -4.85 11.40
N VAL A 116 4.08 -4.86 12.22
CA VAL A 116 5.27 -4.03 12.06
C VAL A 116 6.15 -4.60 10.95
N ALA A 117 6.64 -3.74 10.05
CA ALA A 117 7.58 -4.10 9.00
C ALA A 117 8.89 -4.62 9.60
N THR A 118 9.30 -5.82 9.17
CA THR A 118 10.52 -6.50 9.64
C THR A 118 11.38 -6.96 8.46
N HIS A 119 11.29 -8.23 8.07
CA HIS A 119 11.86 -8.75 6.82
C HIS A 119 11.08 -8.29 5.58
N ALA A 120 9.81 -7.90 5.78
CA ALA A 120 8.93 -7.35 4.76
C ALA A 120 7.89 -6.42 5.40
N LEU A 121 7.33 -5.52 4.59
CA LEU A 121 6.13 -4.76 4.93
C LEU A 121 4.90 -5.67 4.89
N SER A 122 4.00 -5.54 5.86
CA SER A 122 2.63 -6.02 5.74
C SER A 122 1.64 -4.94 6.14
N ILE A 123 0.53 -4.84 5.40
CA ILE A 123 -0.61 -3.98 5.76
C ILE A 123 -1.60 -4.66 6.70
N PHE A 124 -1.46 -5.97 6.91
CA PHE A 124 -2.47 -6.80 7.55
C PHE A 124 -2.36 -6.85 9.07
N GLY A 125 -3.43 -7.30 9.72
CA GLY A 125 -3.58 -7.25 11.17
C GLY A 125 -2.84 -8.32 11.97
N ASP A 126 -2.08 -7.89 12.96
CA ASP A 126 -1.63 -8.64 14.14
C ASP A 126 -1.36 -7.65 15.29
N HIS A 127 -0.83 -8.08 16.43
CA HIS A 127 -0.64 -7.26 17.63
C HIS A 127 0.80 -6.76 17.82
N SER A 128 1.69 -6.93 16.84
CA SER A 128 3.10 -6.52 16.99
C SER A 128 3.28 -5.03 17.30
N ASP A 129 2.43 -4.17 16.77
CA ASP A 129 2.45 -2.73 17.01
C ASP A 129 2.01 -2.36 18.43
N VAL A 130 0.84 -2.83 18.87
CA VAL A 130 0.32 -2.56 20.21
C VAL A 130 1.21 -3.18 21.29
N MET A 131 1.83 -4.34 21.02
CA MET A 131 2.78 -4.96 21.94
C MET A 131 4.10 -4.20 22.03
N ALA A 132 4.52 -3.48 20.99
CA ALA A 132 5.67 -2.58 21.05
C ALA A 132 5.42 -1.36 21.97
N ALA A 133 4.15 -0.95 22.13
CA ALA A 133 3.76 0.17 22.97
C ALA A 133 3.44 -0.20 24.44
N ARG A 134 3.53 -1.48 24.83
CA ARG A 134 3.04 -1.97 26.13
C ARG A 134 3.73 -1.38 27.38
N SER A 135 4.94 -0.81 27.20
CA SER A 135 5.74 -0.23 28.29
C SER A 135 5.47 1.27 28.52
N THR A 136 4.68 1.91 27.65
CA THR A 136 4.47 3.38 27.65
C THR A 136 3.72 3.90 28.88
N GLY A 137 2.99 3.04 29.59
CA GLY A 137 2.06 3.41 30.66
C GLY A 137 0.62 3.63 30.18
N PHE A 138 0.32 3.42 28.90
CA PHE A 138 -1.07 3.40 28.44
C PHE A 138 -1.81 2.18 28.98
N ALA A 139 -3.07 2.36 29.38
CA ALA A 139 -3.99 1.24 29.53
C ALA A 139 -4.28 0.65 28.14
N MET A 140 -4.41 -0.67 28.02
CA MET A 140 -4.60 -1.35 26.73
C MET A 140 -5.90 -2.15 26.78
N LEU A 141 -6.88 -1.73 25.98
CA LEU A 141 -8.23 -2.31 25.93
C LEU A 141 -8.51 -2.90 24.54
N ALA A 142 -8.74 -4.20 24.49
CA ALA A 142 -8.88 -4.98 23.26
C ALA A 142 -10.34 -5.32 22.93
N SER A 143 -10.74 -4.98 21.70
CA SER A 143 -12.04 -5.34 21.13
C SER A 143 -11.91 -6.56 20.22
N ASN A 144 -12.86 -7.50 20.33
CA ASN A 144 -12.82 -8.78 19.62
C ASN A 144 -13.86 -8.85 18.49
N SER A 145 -14.70 -7.83 18.31
CA SER A 145 -15.70 -7.73 17.25
C SER A 145 -16.00 -6.27 16.90
N VAL A 146 -16.76 -6.05 15.81
CA VAL A 146 -17.22 -4.72 15.39
C VAL A 146 -18.11 -4.05 16.46
N GLN A 147 -18.99 -4.81 17.10
CA GLN A 147 -19.84 -4.29 18.20
C GLN A 147 -18.99 -3.82 19.38
N GLU A 148 -17.93 -4.56 19.70
CA GLU A 148 -17.05 -4.19 20.81
C GLU A 148 -16.15 -3.03 20.46
N ALA A 149 -15.65 -2.93 19.21
CA ALA A 149 -14.90 -1.75 18.77
C ALA A 149 -15.72 -0.45 18.95
N HIS A 150 -17.03 -0.54 18.73
CA HIS A 150 -17.95 0.56 19.01
C HIS A 150 -18.12 0.80 20.52
N ASP A 151 -18.47 -0.23 21.29
CA ASP A 151 -18.79 -0.10 22.72
C ASP A 151 -17.56 0.30 23.56
N PHE A 152 -16.40 -0.26 23.24
CA PHE A 152 -15.14 -0.03 23.98
C PHE A 152 -14.55 1.34 23.68
N SER A 153 -14.95 1.98 22.58
CA SER A 153 -14.62 3.38 22.35
C SER A 153 -15.25 4.30 23.40
N LEU A 154 -16.49 4.03 23.83
CA LEU A 154 -17.14 4.77 24.92
C LEU A 154 -16.54 4.39 26.28
N ILE A 155 -16.35 3.09 26.53
CA ILE A 155 -15.80 2.61 27.80
C ILE A 155 -14.39 3.16 28.02
N ALA A 156 -13.52 3.15 27.01
CA ALA A 156 -12.18 3.71 27.09
C ALA A 156 -12.21 5.22 27.37
N GLN A 157 -13.08 5.98 26.70
CA GLN A 157 -13.20 7.42 26.93
C GLN A 157 -13.67 7.74 28.35
N ALA A 158 -14.67 7.03 28.86
CA ALA A 158 -15.16 7.24 30.22
C ALA A 158 -14.12 6.82 31.27
N ALA A 159 -13.46 5.67 31.07
CA ALA A 159 -12.44 5.18 31.98
C ALA A 159 -11.19 6.07 32.00
N THR A 160 -10.76 6.61 30.86
CA THR A 160 -9.58 7.51 30.81
C THR A 160 -9.84 8.82 31.55
N LEU A 161 -11.05 9.37 31.48
CA LEU A 161 -11.44 10.59 32.19
C LEU A 161 -11.42 10.39 33.72
N GLU A 162 -11.96 9.26 34.18
CA GLU A 162 -12.06 8.94 35.61
C GLU A 162 -10.73 8.49 36.22
N SER A 163 -9.97 7.63 35.53
CA SER A 163 -8.68 7.12 36.01
C SER A 163 -7.51 8.07 35.76
N ARG A 164 -7.65 9.00 34.81
CA ARG A 164 -6.58 9.83 34.22
C ARG A 164 -5.49 9.06 33.49
N ILE A 165 -5.61 7.75 33.36
CA ILE A 165 -4.68 6.93 32.59
C ILE A 165 -5.11 7.01 31.13
N PRO A 166 -4.23 7.33 30.17
CA PRO A 166 -4.58 7.31 28.75
C PRO A 166 -4.76 5.87 28.26
N PHE A 167 -5.65 5.67 27.28
CA PHE A 167 -6.02 4.35 26.76
C PHE A 167 -5.56 4.16 25.32
N LEU A 168 -5.04 2.97 25.05
CA LEU A 168 -4.87 2.38 23.73
C LEU A 168 -6.06 1.43 23.52
N HIS A 169 -7.09 1.89 22.82
CA HIS A 169 -8.21 1.02 22.41
C HIS A 169 -7.86 0.42 21.05
N PHE A 170 -7.76 -0.90 20.97
CA PHE A 170 -7.36 -1.56 19.73
C PHE A 170 -8.26 -2.73 19.33
N PHE A 171 -8.29 -2.99 18.03
CA PHE A 171 -8.99 -4.09 17.38
C PHE A 171 -8.22 -4.52 16.14
N ASP A 172 -8.41 -5.76 15.71
CA ASP A 172 -7.55 -6.37 14.70
C ASP A 172 -7.72 -5.71 13.32
N GLY A 173 -6.61 -5.24 12.76
CA GLY A 173 -6.51 -4.65 11.44
C GLY A 173 -7.01 -5.61 10.35
N PHE A 174 -7.76 -5.08 9.39
CA PHE A 174 -8.63 -5.81 8.45
C PHE A 174 -9.69 -6.69 9.11
N ARG A 175 -9.32 -7.71 9.88
CA ARG A 175 -10.20 -8.77 10.40
C ARG A 175 -11.37 -8.25 11.23
N THR A 176 -11.19 -7.13 11.95
CA THR A 176 -12.28 -6.40 12.62
C THR A 176 -12.50 -5.02 12.00
N SER A 177 -11.42 -4.27 11.74
CA SER A 177 -11.54 -2.88 11.22
C SER A 177 -12.29 -2.74 9.90
N HIS A 178 -12.25 -3.77 9.04
CA HIS A 178 -12.87 -3.79 7.70
C HIS A 178 -13.97 -4.85 7.54
N GLU A 179 -14.25 -5.62 8.60
CA GLU A 179 -15.41 -6.52 8.61
C GLU A 179 -16.67 -5.66 8.76
N VAL A 180 -17.60 -5.78 7.81
CA VAL A 180 -18.92 -5.16 7.93
C VAL A 180 -19.81 -6.11 8.71
N ASN A 181 -20.41 -5.64 9.81
CA ASN A 181 -21.27 -6.46 10.66
C ASN A 181 -22.50 -5.66 11.14
N LYS A 182 -23.57 -6.37 11.51
CA LYS A 182 -24.82 -5.79 12.02
C LYS A 182 -24.68 -5.55 13.53
N ILE A 183 -24.63 -4.29 13.93
CA ILE A 183 -24.41 -3.88 15.32
C ILE A 183 -25.59 -3.07 15.88
N VAL A 184 -25.70 -3.02 17.21
CA VAL A 184 -26.61 -2.14 17.94
C VAL A 184 -25.92 -0.79 18.20
N PRO A 185 -26.47 0.33 17.73
CA PRO A 185 -25.84 1.65 17.87
C PRO A 185 -25.90 2.20 19.30
N LEU A 186 -25.01 3.17 19.56
CA LEU A 186 -24.92 3.98 20.77
C LEU A 186 -25.46 5.35 20.39
N LEU A 187 -26.52 5.73 21.08
CA LEU A 187 -27.16 7.01 20.90
C LEU A 187 -26.42 8.07 21.73
N ASP A 188 -26.61 9.35 21.39
CA ASP A 188 -25.96 10.43 22.15
C ASP A 188 -26.44 10.48 23.61
N GLU A 189 -27.64 9.98 23.91
CA GLU A 189 -28.12 9.77 25.28
C GLU A 189 -27.29 8.74 26.05
N ASP A 190 -26.81 7.68 25.40
CA ASP A 190 -25.92 6.70 26.02
C ASP A 190 -24.56 7.31 26.34
N LEU A 191 -24.02 8.08 25.38
CA LEU A 191 -22.76 8.79 25.55
C LEU A 191 -22.83 9.74 26.76
N ARG A 192 -23.90 10.55 26.84
CA ARG A 192 -24.12 11.47 27.97
C ARG A 192 -24.40 10.76 29.30
N ALA A 193 -25.03 9.59 29.29
CA ALA A 193 -25.31 8.82 30.51
C ALA A 193 -24.03 8.18 31.10
N ILE A 194 -23.07 7.83 30.25
CA ILE A 194 -21.83 7.16 30.67
C ILE A 194 -20.71 8.17 30.98
N ILE A 195 -20.62 9.28 30.26
CA ILE A 195 -19.61 10.32 30.50
C ILE A 195 -20.01 11.20 31.69
N ASP A 196 -19.23 11.17 32.77
CA ASP A 196 -19.41 12.06 33.90
C ASP A 196 -18.72 13.42 33.65
N GLU A 197 -19.55 14.45 33.47
CA GLU A 197 -19.14 15.84 33.22
C GLU A 197 -18.20 16.41 34.29
N ARG A 198 -18.16 15.85 35.51
CA ARG A 198 -17.19 16.25 36.54
C ARG A 198 -15.76 15.98 36.08
N PHE A 199 -15.49 14.84 35.46
CA PHE A 199 -14.14 14.48 35.02
C PHE A 199 -13.71 15.28 33.77
N VAL A 200 -14.66 15.65 32.90
CA VAL A 200 -14.42 16.59 31.79
C VAL A 200 -14.00 17.96 32.32
N ARG A 201 -14.70 18.49 33.33
CA ARG A 201 -14.32 19.75 33.98
C ARG A 201 -12.95 19.66 34.67
N GLN A 202 -12.67 18.57 35.38
CA GLN A 202 -11.36 18.36 36.02
C GLN A 202 -10.21 18.29 35.00
N HIS A 203 -10.43 17.71 33.83
CA HIS A 203 -9.44 17.74 32.74
C HIS A 203 -9.12 19.16 32.32
N ARG A 204 -10.16 19.98 32.07
CA ARG A 204 -10.03 21.40 31.69
C ARG A 204 -9.41 22.27 32.80
N GLU A 205 -9.72 22.00 34.07
CA GLU A 205 -9.16 22.72 35.21
C GLU A 205 -7.65 22.51 35.37
N ARG A 206 -7.11 21.40 34.85
CA ARG A 206 -5.67 21.10 34.83
C ARG A 206 -4.95 21.62 33.59
N ALA A 207 -5.60 22.37 32.71
CA ALA A 207 -4.96 22.90 31.50
C ALA A 207 -3.83 23.89 31.82
N LEU A 208 -2.85 23.99 30.93
CA LEU A 208 -1.92 25.12 30.88
C LEU A 208 -2.71 26.38 30.52
N SER A 209 -2.63 27.39 31.38
CA SER A 209 -3.28 28.68 31.16
C SER A 209 -2.40 29.79 31.76
N PRO A 210 -2.16 30.91 31.05
CA PRO A 210 -1.43 32.05 31.60
C PRO A 210 -2.16 32.71 32.78
N ASP A 211 -3.48 32.54 32.90
CA ASP A 211 -4.27 33.05 34.02
C ASP A 211 -4.08 32.21 35.30
N ARG A 212 -3.61 30.96 35.15
CA ARG A 212 -3.35 30.00 36.23
C ARG A 212 -2.09 29.18 35.90
N PRO A 213 -0.91 29.81 35.83
CA PRO A 213 0.26 29.19 35.25
C PRO A 213 0.75 28.02 36.12
N VAL A 214 1.10 26.92 35.45
CA VAL A 214 1.74 25.75 36.06
C VAL A 214 2.90 25.30 35.16
N LEU A 215 3.89 24.64 35.75
CA LEU A 215 5.05 24.10 35.05
C LEU A 215 4.90 22.58 34.87
N ARG A 216 5.20 22.06 33.67
CA ARG A 216 5.20 20.63 33.34
C ARG A 216 6.40 20.27 32.47
N GLY A 217 6.79 18.99 32.47
CA GLY A 217 7.90 18.51 31.64
C GLY A 217 9.27 19.00 32.09
N THR A 218 9.49 19.18 33.40
CA THR A 218 10.78 19.59 33.97
C THR A 218 11.89 18.56 33.71
N ALA A 219 13.13 19.02 33.66
CA ALA A 219 14.30 18.15 33.84
C ALA A 219 14.48 17.83 35.34
N GLN A 220 14.74 16.56 35.67
CA GLN A 220 14.88 16.10 37.06
C GLN A 220 16.17 15.29 37.21
N ASN A 221 16.87 15.51 38.33
CA ASN A 221 18.07 14.76 38.70
C ASN A 221 17.70 13.41 39.36
N PRO A 222 18.68 12.50 39.56
CA PRO A 222 18.45 11.19 40.18
C PRO A 222 17.91 11.24 41.62
N ASP A 223 18.10 12.36 42.32
CA ASP A 223 17.62 12.59 43.70
C ASP A 223 16.09 12.73 43.82
N LEU A 224 15.39 13.01 42.72
CA LEU A 224 13.94 13.21 42.68
C LEU A 224 13.21 12.32 41.67
N PHE A 225 13.84 12.00 40.53
CA PHE A 225 13.15 11.38 39.40
C PHE A 225 12.46 10.06 39.77
N PHE A 226 13.10 9.20 40.57
CA PHE A 226 12.55 7.90 40.91
C PHE A 226 11.28 8.05 41.78
N GLN A 227 11.35 8.90 42.82
CA GLN A 227 10.21 9.18 43.69
C GLN A 227 9.04 9.78 42.90
N ALA A 228 9.34 10.72 41.99
CA ALA A 228 8.33 11.32 41.12
C ALA A 228 7.71 10.29 40.16
N ARG A 229 8.49 9.33 39.64
CA ARG A 229 7.99 8.29 38.75
C ARG A 229 7.04 7.32 39.45
N GLU A 230 7.32 6.96 40.70
CA GLU A 230 6.47 6.07 41.51
C GLU A 230 5.19 6.75 42.03
N ALA A 231 5.14 8.09 42.04
CA ALA A 231 3.99 8.84 42.53
C ALA A 231 2.69 8.59 41.73
N CYS A 232 2.78 8.08 40.49
CA CYS A 232 1.60 7.74 39.69
C CYS A 232 0.94 6.40 40.07
N ASN A 233 1.58 5.56 40.89
CA ASN A 233 1.12 4.21 41.22
C ASN A 233 -0.35 4.10 41.69
N PRO A 234 -0.88 5.01 42.53
CA PRO A 234 -2.29 4.94 42.93
C PRO A 234 -3.28 4.96 41.76
N PHE A 235 -2.98 5.72 40.69
CA PHE A 235 -3.84 5.81 39.50
C PHE A 235 -3.87 4.49 38.73
N TYR A 236 -2.72 3.85 38.55
CA TYR A 236 -2.63 2.56 37.86
C TYR A 236 -3.27 1.43 38.67
N ARG A 237 -3.15 1.45 40.01
CA ARG A 237 -3.81 0.47 40.89
C ARG A 237 -5.34 0.59 40.88
N ALA A 238 -5.86 1.82 40.79
CA ALA A 238 -7.30 2.08 40.72
C ALA A 238 -7.91 1.81 39.34
N CYS A 239 -7.11 1.94 38.26
CA CYS A 239 -7.58 1.87 36.88
C CYS A 239 -8.40 0.60 36.54
N PRO A 240 -7.99 -0.64 36.90
CA PRO A 240 -8.79 -1.83 36.61
C PRO A 240 -10.21 -1.78 37.18
N GLN A 241 -10.35 -1.39 38.45
CA GLN A 241 -11.66 -1.29 39.09
C GLN A 241 -12.53 -0.22 38.43
N ILE A 242 -11.94 0.93 38.09
CA ILE A 242 -12.63 2.01 37.36
C ILE A 242 -13.16 1.50 36.01
N VAL A 243 -12.35 0.75 35.25
CA VAL A 243 -12.79 0.16 33.98
C VAL A 243 -13.96 -0.80 34.20
N GLN A 244 -13.89 -1.65 35.21
CA GLN A 244 -14.99 -2.57 35.54
C GLN A 244 -16.27 -1.82 35.95
N ASP A 245 -16.15 -0.73 36.72
CA ASP A 245 -17.29 0.10 37.13
C ASP A 245 -17.93 0.83 35.94
N VAL A 246 -17.12 1.30 34.99
CA VAL A 246 -17.59 1.83 33.71
C VAL A 246 -18.31 0.74 32.91
N MET A 247 -17.75 -0.47 32.78
CA MET A 247 -18.42 -1.59 32.11
C MET A 247 -19.76 -1.94 32.77
N ASN A 248 -19.84 -1.89 34.11
CA ASN A 248 -21.07 -2.12 34.86
C ASN A 248 -22.12 -1.00 34.64
N ARG A 249 -21.70 0.27 34.53
CA ARG A 249 -22.59 1.37 34.11
C ARG A 249 -23.06 1.19 32.68
N PHE A 250 -22.16 0.81 31.77
CA PHE A 250 -22.47 0.53 30.38
C PHE A 250 -23.51 -0.58 30.24
N ALA A 251 -23.37 -1.66 31.01
CA ALA A 251 -24.32 -2.77 31.04
C ALA A 251 -25.72 -2.32 31.49
N ARG A 252 -25.80 -1.49 32.54
CA ARG A 252 -27.09 -0.94 33.01
C ARG A 252 -27.76 -0.05 31.96
N GLN A 253 -26.97 0.71 31.19
CA GLN A 253 -27.49 1.61 30.17
C GLN A 253 -27.91 0.89 28.88
N THR A 254 -27.14 -0.11 28.45
CA THR A 254 -27.25 -0.68 27.09
C THR A 254 -27.72 -2.13 27.06
N GLY A 255 -27.73 -2.82 28.20
CA GLY A 255 -28.02 -4.24 28.33
C GLY A 255 -26.85 -5.17 27.98
N ARG A 256 -25.71 -4.64 27.51
CA ARG A 256 -24.53 -5.42 27.12
C ARG A 256 -23.47 -5.38 28.22
N SER A 257 -23.15 -6.54 28.80
CA SER A 257 -22.21 -6.66 29.91
C SER A 257 -20.84 -7.14 29.45
N TYR A 258 -19.79 -6.61 30.07
CA TYR A 258 -18.40 -6.95 29.83
C TYR A 258 -17.65 -7.07 31.16
N GLN A 259 -16.63 -7.91 31.19
CA GLN A 259 -15.67 -7.98 32.29
C GLN A 259 -14.26 -7.65 31.79
N LEU A 260 -13.35 -7.33 32.70
CA LEU A 260 -11.93 -7.12 32.36
C LEU A 260 -11.33 -8.36 31.68
N ILE A 261 -11.74 -9.54 32.14
CA ILE A 261 -11.43 -10.86 31.60
C ILE A 261 -12.75 -11.64 31.55
N ASP A 262 -13.20 -12.04 30.36
CA ASP A 262 -14.45 -12.78 30.18
C ASP A 262 -14.19 -14.27 29.93
N TYR A 263 -14.84 -15.14 30.70
CA TYR A 263 -14.82 -16.59 30.50
C TYR A 263 -16.00 -17.08 29.67
N VAL A 264 -15.74 -17.98 28.72
CA VAL A 264 -16.77 -18.67 27.92
C VAL A 264 -16.40 -20.14 27.82
N GLY A 265 -17.28 -21.03 28.27
CA GLY A 265 -17.04 -22.47 28.23
C GLY A 265 -17.74 -23.24 29.33
N ALA A 266 -17.26 -24.45 29.60
CA ALA A 266 -17.84 -25.33 30.61
C ALA A 266 -17.47 -24.84 32.03
N PRO A 267 -18.42 -24.70 32.97
CA PRO A 267 -18.09 -24.28 34.34
C PRO A 267 -17.04 -25.16 35.04
N ASP A 268 -16.91 -26.41 34.61
CA ASP A 268 -15.96 -27.42 35.07
C ASP A 268 -14.86 -27.73 34.02
N ALA A 269 -14.49 -26.75 33.17
CA ALA A 269 -13.46 -26.94 32.15
C ALA A 269 -12.11 -27.36 32.75
N GLU A 270 -11.45 -28.30 32.09
CA GLU A 270 -10.11 -28.78 32.45
C GLU A 270 -9.01 -28.18 31.56
N ARG A 271 -9.39 -27.77 30.35
CA ARG A 271 -8.51 -27.20 29.33
C ARG A 271 -9.04 -25.84 28.89
N VAL A 272 -8.20 -24.81 28.98
CA VAL A 272 -8.57 -23.43 28.65
C VAL A 272 -7.62 -22.81 27.65
N VAL A 273 -8.16 -22.08 26.67
CA VAL A 273 -7.40 -21.20 25.79
C VAL A 273 -7.51 -19.75 26.30
N ILE A 274 -6.42 -18.99 26.30
CA ILE A 274 -6.41 -17.57 26.66
C ILE A 274 -5.94 -16.78 25.44
N LEU A 275 -6.73 -15.80 25.00
CA LEU A 275 -6.39 -14.99 23.84
C LEU A 275 -6.99 -13.58 23.93
N MET A 276 -6.60 -12.76 22.96
CA MET A 276 -7.07 -11.40 22.79
C MET A 276 -7.36 -11.12 21.31
N GLY A 277 -8.29 -10.20 21.02
CA GLY A 277 -8.65 -9.81 19.66
C GLY A 277 -9.64 -10.77 18.99
N SER A 278 -9.73 -10.66 17.66
CA SER A 278 -10.78 -11.30 16.86
C SER A 278 -10.70 -12.83 16.86
N GLY A 279 -9.57 -13.43 17.26
CA GLY A 279 -9.46 -14.89 17.41
C GLY A 279 -10.51 -15.49 18.36
N ALA A 280 -11.12 -14.65 19.21
CA ALA A 280 -12.23 -15.02 20.08
C ALA A 280 -13.47 -15.53 19.33
N GLY A 281 -13.73 -15.09 18.10
CA GLY A 281 -14.86 -15.56 17.29
C GLY A 281 -14.72 -17.04 16.93
N ALA A 282 -13.59 -17.41 16.33
CA ALA A 282 -13.26 -18.80 16.02
C ALA A 282 -13.21 -19.69 17.29
N ALA A 283 -12.70 -19.16 18.40
CA ALA A 283 -12.65 -19.90 19.67
C ALA A 283 -14.04 -20.13 20.27
N ALA A 284 -14.94 -19.15 20.21
CA ALA A 284 -16.31 -19.27 20.69
C ALA A 284 -17.07 -20.38 19.94
N GLU A 285 -17.00 -20.36 18.62
CA GLU A 285 -17.64 -21.38 17.78
C GLU A 285 -17.07 -22.78 18.03
N CYS A 286 -15.75 -22.91 18.14
CA CYS A 286 -15.09 -24.18 18.44
C CYS A 286 -15.48 -24.73 19.81
N VAL A 287 -15.42 -23.91 20.87
CA VAL A 287 -15.80 -24.32 22.22
C VAL A 287 -17.25 -24.76 22.27
N LYS A 288 -18.16 -24.01 21.64
CA LYS A 288 -19.59 -24.38 21.54
C LYS A 288 -19.78 -25.74 20.86
N ALA A 289 -19.01 -26.02 19.80
CA ALA A 289 -19.06 -27.31 19.11
C ALA A 289 -18.51 -28.46 19.97
N LEU A 290 -17.37 -28.26 20.64
CA LEU A 290 -16.72 -29.28 21.48
C LEU A 290 -17.53 -29.59 22.75
N GLN A 291 -18.19 -28.58 23.34
CA GLN A 291 -19.10 -28.79 24.47
C GLN A 291 -20.31 -29.63 24.09
N LYS A 292 -20.87 -29.44 22.89
CA LYS A 292 -21.95 -30.30 22.38
C LYS A 292 -21.52 -31.76 22.23
N SER A 293 -20.23 -32.02 22.02
CA SER A 293 -19.65 -33.37 22.03
C SER A 293 -19.19 -33.85 23.42
N GLY A 294 -19.47 -33.09 24.49
CA GLY A 294 -19.17 -33.47 25.87
C GLY A 294 -17.76 -33.10 26.36
N GLU A 295 -16.99 -32.31 25.62
CA GLU A 295 -15.66 -31.88 26.07
C GLU A 295 -15.74 -30.75 27.12
N ARG A 296 -14.96 -30.90 28.20
CA ARG A 296 -14.80 -29.91 29.28
C ARG A 296 -13.75 -28.86 28.90
N VAL A 297 -14.11 -27.98 27.97
CA VAL A 297 -13.25 -26.92 27.44
C VAL A 297 -13.86 -25.54 27.64
N GLY A 298 -12.99 -24.53 27.67
CA GLY A 298 -13.41 -23.13 27.63
C GLY A 298 -12.29 -22.22 27.15
N PHE A 299 -12.58 -20.92 27.09
CA PHE A 299 -11.58 -19.91 26.76
C PHE A 299 -11.82 -18.60 27.51
N LEU A 300 -10.75 -17.83 27.67
CA LEU A 300 -10.77 -16.49 28.27
C LEU A 300 -10.48 -15.44 27.19
N LYS A 301 -11.31 -14.39 27.18
CA LYS A 301 -11.12 -13.17 26.40
C LYS A 301 -10.45 -12.14 27.29
N VAL A 302 -9.21 -11.78 26.99
CA VAL A 302 -8.52 -10.68 27.69
C VAL A 302 -8.99 -9.36 27.09
N ARG A 303 -9.69 -8.53 27.87
CA ARG A 303 -10.14 -7.20 27.44
C ARG A 303 -9.16 -6.14 27.86
N LEU A 304 -8.93 -6.02 29.16
CA LEU A 304 -7.94 -5.10 29.71
C LEU A 304 -6.61 -5.83 29.85
N TYR A 305 -5.72 -5.65 28.86
CA TYR A 305 -4.37 -6.24 28.90
C TYR A 305 -3.42 -5.47 29.81
N LYS A 306 -3.57 -4.14 29.87
CA LYS A 306 -2.82 -3.26 30.79
C LYS A 306 -3.75 -2.20 31.40
N PRO A 307 -3.63 -1.89 32.69
CA PRO A 307 -2.96 -2.69 33.73
C PRO A 307 -3.60 -4.08 33.86
N PHE A 308 -2.79 -5.13 34.03
CA PHE A 308 -3.31 -6.50 34.07
C PHE A 308 -3.94 -6.79 35.44
N ALA A 309 -5.23 -7.16 35.44
CA ALA A 309 -6.02 -7.32 36.64
C ALA A 309 -5.96 -8.77 37.17
N LEU A 310 -4.96 -9.07 38.01
CA LEU A 310 -4.73 -10.43 38.55
C LEU A 310 -5.96 -11.02 39.24
N ASP A 311 -6.64 -10.26 40.10
CA ASP A 311 -7.81 -10.75 40.84
C ASP A 311 -8.97 -11.10 39.90
N ALA A 312 -9.23 -10.26 38.89
CA ALA A 312 -10.25 -10.52 37.88
C ALA A 312 -9.90 -11.72 37.00
N PHE A 313 -8.62 -11.88 36.64
CA PHE A 313 -8.13 -13.04 35.90
C PHE A 313 -8.39 -14.35 36.63
N PHE A 314 -7.97 -14.45 37.89
CA PHE A 314 -8.17 -15.67 38.69
C PHE A 314 -9.64 -15.90 39.05
N ALA A 315 -10.45 -14.85 39.19
CA ALA A 315 -11.89 -14.98 39.42
C ALA A 315 -12.62 -15.54 38.19
N ALA A 316 -12.17 -15.20 36.98
CA ALA A 316 -12.76 -15.70 35.74
C ALA A 316 -12.35 -17.15 35.40
N LEU A 317 -11.21 -17.63 35.90
CA LEU A 317 -10.68 -18.95 35.58
C LEU A 317 -11.34 -20.06 36.42
N PRO A 318 -11.95 -21.10 35.81
CA PRO A 318 -12.49 -22.23 36.57
C PRO A 318 -11.44 -22.94 37.42
N THR A 319 -11.83 -23.39 38.61
CA THR A 319 -10.90 -24.02 39.55
C THR A 319 -10.44 -25.42 39.14
N THR A 320 -11.12 -26.02 38.17
CA THR A 320 -10.86 -27.35 37.60
C THR A 320 -9.79 -27.34 36.50
N VAL A 321 -9.31 -26.17 36.09
CA VAL A 321 -8.36 -26.05 34.98
C VAL A 321 -7.01 -26.67 35.34
N GLY A 322 -6.62 -27.69 34.58
CA GLY A 322 -5.32 -28.35 34.69
C GLY A 322 -4.34 -27.98 33.58
N SER A 323 -4.83 -27.51 32.42
CA SER A 323 -3.99 -27.18 31.26
C SER A 323 -4.48 -25.91 30.55
N ILE A 324 -3.55 -25.04 30.16
CA ILE A 324 -3.79 -23.73 29.57
C ILE A 324 -2.92 -23.56 28.32
N ALA A 325 -3.52 -23.09 27.21
CA ALA A 325 -2.79 -22.56 26.07
C ALA A 325 -2.99 -21.04 25.99
N VAL A 326 -1.91 -20.27 25.96
CA VAL A 326 -1.94 -18.82 25.78
C VAL A 326 -1.56 -18.48 24.34
N LEU A 327 -2.40 -17.72 23.65
CA LEU A 327 -2.23 -17.40 22.24
C LEU A 327 -1.88 -15.93 22.05
N ASP A 328 -0.70 -15.71 21.47
CA ASP A 328 -0.20 -14.39 21.13
C ASP A 328 -0.29 -14.16 19.61
N ARG A 329 -0.86 -13.03 19.23
CA ARG A 329 -0.93 -12.59 17.84
C ARG A 329 0.28 -11.70 17.50
N THR A 330 1.47 -12.10 17.93
CA THR A 330 2.73 -11.38 17.70
C THR A 330 3.92 -12.36 17.73
N LYS A 331 5.11 -11.89 17.38
CA LYS A 331 6.36 -12.62 17.54
C LYS A 331 7.42 -11.66 18.09
N GLU A 332 8.06 -12.03 19.18
CA GLU A 332 9.24 -11.35 19.73
C GLU A 332 10.47 -12.26 19.54
N PRO A 333 11.24 -12.14 18.44
CA PRO A 333 12.40 -13.00 18.19
C PRO A 333 13.41 -12.94 19.34
N GLY A 334 13.82 -14.10 19.85
CA GLY A 334 14.79 -14.21 20.96
C GLY A 334 14.20 -14.04 22.36
N SER A 335 12.90 -13.74 22.49
CA SER A 335 12.23 -13.70 23.78
C SER A 335 12.07 -15.11 24.39
N VAL A 336 11.90 -15.18 25.71
CA VAL A 336 11.54 -16.42 26.42
C VAL A 336 10.11 -16.90 26.11
N GLY A 337 9.30 -16.08 25.45
CA GLY A 337 7.93 -16.34 25.05
C GLY A 337 7.22 -15.01 24.72
N GLU A 338 6.05 -15.07 24.11
CA GLU A 338 5.34 -13.85 23.71
C GLU A 338 4.68 -13.09 24.89
N PRO A 339 4.28 -11.81 24.72
CA PRO A 339 3.90 -10.93 25.83
C PRO A 339 2.72 -11.41 26.68
N LEU A 340 1.65 -11.94 26.09
CA LEU A 340 0.51 -12.44 26.85
C LEU A 340 0.88 -13.74 27.59
N TYR A 341 1.59 -14.65 26.92
CA TYR A 341 2.13 -15.85 27.56
C TYR A 341 2.99 -15.51 28.79
N GLN A 342 3.92 -14.56 28.67
CA GLN A 342 4.77 -14.12 29.79
C GLN A 342 3.94 -13.50 30.93
N GLU A 343 2.91 -12.71 30.61
CA GLU A 343 2.02 -12.11 31.62
C GLU A 343 1.29 -13.20 32.42
N ILE A 344 0.72 -14.19 31.73
CA ILE A 344 -0.01 -15.29 32.36
C ILE A 344 0.94 -16.19 33.16
N ALA A 345 2.10 -16.54 32.61
CA ALA A 345 3.10 -17.34 33.32
C ALA A 345 3.53 -16.65 34.61
N THR A 346 3.84 -15.35 34.56
CA THR A 346 4.20 -14.55 35.73
C THR A 346 3.07 -14.49 36.75
N ALA A 347 1.82 -14.24 36.30
CA ALA A 347 0.65 -14.20 37.18
C ALA A 347 0.48 -15.49 38.00
N PHE A 348 0.66 -16.64 37.37
CA PHE A 348 0.60 -17.94 38.05
C PHE A 348 1.77 -18.15 39.01
N LEU A 349 2.99 -17.77 38.63
CA LEU A 349 4.16 -17.86 39.50
C LEU A 349 3.99 -17.02 40.77
N GLU A 350 3.54 -15.78 40.66
CA GLU A 350 3.27 -14.91 41.82
C GLU A 350 2.18 -15.48 42.73
N ARG A 351 1.08 -15.98 42.14
CA ARG A 351 -0.01 -16.59 42.90
C ARG A 351 0.43 -17.85 43.65
N TYR A 352 1.24 -18.69 43.01
CA TYR A 352 1.72 -19.95 43.59
C TYR A 352 2.75 -19.71 44.71
N ALA A 353 3.66 -18.74 44.53
CA ALA A 353 4.61 -18.35 45.58
C ALA A 353 3.89 -17.90 46.86
N GLY A 354 2.72 -17.27 46.73
CA GLY A 354 1.90 -16.83 47.85
C GLY A 354 0.97 -17.89 48.48
N ASN A 355 0.65 -19.00 47.80
CA ASN A 355 -0.30 -20.01 48.31
C ASN A 355 -0.12 -21.39 47.64
N HIS A 356 0.38 -22.38 48.41
CA HIS A 356 0.83 -23.70 47.93
C HIS A 356 -0.29 -24.76 47.80
N SER A 357 -1.56 -24.37 47.92
CA SER A 357 -2.66 -25.33 48.12
C SER A 357 -3.21 -25.99 46.85
N ARG A 358 -2.81 -25.55 45.65
CA ARG A 358 -3.27 -26.13 44.37
C ARG A 358 -2.11 -26.37 43.41
N PRO A 359 -2.11 -27.45 42.62
CA PRO A 359 -1.07 -27.69 41.62
C PRO A 359 -1.10 -26.61 40.53
N LEU A 360 0.08 -26.19 40.08
CA LEU A 360 0.24 -25.25 38.98
C LEU A 360 -0.32 -25.91 37.70
N PRO A 361 -1.27 -25.28 36.97
CA PRO A 361 -1.71 -25.82 35.70
C PRO A 361 -0.55 -25.83 34.72
N ARG A 362 -0.59 -26.76 33.77
CA ARG A 362 0.37 -26.77 32.66
C ARG A 362 0.06 -25.61 31.72
N ILE A 363 1.03 -24.72 31.49
CA ILE A 363 0.86 -23.55 30.62
C ILE A 363 1.76 -23.73 29.39
N ILE A 364 1.19 -23.64 28.20
CA ILE A 364 1.91 -23.56 26.92
C ILE A 364 1.60 -22.23 26.21
N GLY A 365 2.55 -21.69 25.48
CA GLY A 365 2.41 -20.51 24.62
C GLY A 365 2.39 -20.91 23.15
N GLY A 366 1.56 -20.23 22.36
CA GLY A 366 1.46 -20.42 20.92
C GLY A 366 1.27 -19.11 20.16
N ARG A 367 1.80 -19.06 18.94
CA ARG A 367 1.61 -17.93 18.02
C ARG A 367 0.60 -18.25 16.95
N TYR A 368 -0.23 -17.27 16.61
CA TYR A 368 -1.23 -17.40 15.56
C TYR A 368 -1.43 -16.08 14.81
N GLY A 369 -2.06 -16.14 13.63
CA GLY A 369 -2.71 -14.97 13.03
C GLY A 369 -1.82 -13.79 12.64
N LEU A 370 -0.49 -13.97 12.60
CA LEU A 370 0.47 -12.95 12.16
C LEU A 370 0.12 -12.47 10.76
N SER A 371 0.13 -11.15 10.55
CA SER A 371 -0.21 -10.53 9.25
C SER A 371 -1.54 -11.06 8.66
N SER A 372 -2.58 -11.17 9.50
CA SER A 372 -3.89 -11.74 9.14
C SER A 372 -3.86 -13.14 8.54
N LYS A 373 -2.86 -13.96 8.88
CA LYS A 373 -2.95 -15.41 8.67
C LYS A 373 -4.27 -15.92 9.26
N GLU A 374 -4.92 -16.82 8.53
CA GLU A 374 -6.21 -17.34 8.96
C GLU A 374 -6.14 -18.04 10.33
N PHE A 375 -7.22 -17.93 11.08
CA PHE A 375 -7.39 -18.59 12.36
C PHE A 375 -8.81 -19.13 12.48
N THR A 376 -8.96 -20.43 12.28
CA THR A 376 -10.25 -21.09 12.12
C THR A 376 -10.61 -21.94 13.35
N PRO A 377 -11.88 -22.35 13.50
CA PRO A 377 -12.30 -23.29 14.54
C PRO A 377 -11.52 -24.62 14.51
N ALA A 378 -11.11 -25.09 13.32
CA ALA A 378 -10.27 -26.28 13.17
C ALA A 378 -8.89 -26.11 13.83
N MET A 379 -8.29 -24.93 13.66
CA MET A 379 -7.02 -24.58 14.31
C MET A 379 -7.16 -24.50 15.83
N VAL A 380 -8.27 -23.92 16.33
CA VAL A 380 -8.58 -23.90 17.77
C VAL A 380 -8.73 -25.32 18.32
N LYS A 381 -9.44 -26.19 17.60
CA LYS A 381 -9.59 -27.59 17.99
C LYS A 381 -8.23 -28.29 18.12
N ALA A 382 -7.31 -28.07 17.17
CA ALA A 382 -5.97 -28.65 17.23
C ALA A 382 -5.19 -28.21 18.48
N ILE A 383 -5.37 -26.96 18.93
CA ILE A 383 -4.78 -26.48 20.20
C ILE A 383 -5.39 -27.21 21.41
N PHE A 384 -6.70 -27.43 21.42
CA PHE A 384 -7.33 -28.23 22.49
C PHE A 384 -6.90 -29.69 22.47
N ASP A 385 -6.65 -30.26 21.29
CA ASP A 385 -6.11 -31.61 21.12
C ASP A 385 -4.65 -31.68 21.58
N GLU A 386 -3.84 -30.65 21.33
CA GLU A 386 -2.48 -30.52 21.87
C GLU A 386 -2.50 -30.54 23.40
N LEU A 387 -3.41 -29.78 24.02
CA LEU A 387 -3.58 -29.73 25.48
C LEU A 387 -4.00 -31.08 26.11
N LYS A 388 -4.51 -32.05 25.32
CA LYS A 388 -4.80 -33.41 25.80
C LYS A 388 -3.54 -34.27 25.91
N LYS A 389 -2.46 -33.91 25.21
CA LYS A 389 -1.25 -34.74 25.16
C LYS A 389 -0.57 -34.80 26.53
N PRO A 390 0.06 -35.95 26.88
CA PRO A 390 0.86 -36.05 28.10
C PRO A 390 2.00 -35.03 28.15
N GLN A 391 2.59 -34.69 26.99
CA GLN A 391 3.62 -33.68 26.81
C GLN A 391 3.23 -32.77 25.64
N PRO A 392 2.43 -31.71 25.87
CA PRO A 392 2.07 -30.78 24.82
C PRO A 392 3.30 -29.97 24.39
N GLN A 393 3.35 -29.65 23.11
CA GLN A 393 4.35 -28.78 22.55
C GLN A 393 4.16 -27.34 23.04
N ASN A 394 5.19 -26.80 23.67
CA ASN A 394 5.26 -25.37 24.01
C ASN A 394 5.88 -24.57 22.86
N HIS A 395 5.66 -23.25 22.85
CA HIS A 395 6.16 -22.30 21.84
C HIS A 395 5.77 -22.66 20.39
N PHE A 396 4.56 -23.21 20.24
CA PHE A 396 4.08 -23.69 18.95
C PHE A 396 3.63 -22.54 18.02
N THR A 397 3.40 -22.87 16.76
CA THR A 397 2.70 -22.04 15.78
C THR A 397 1.48 -22.79 15.25
N ILE A 398 0.47 -22.06 14.77
CA ILE A 398 -0.71 -22.66 14.13
C ILE A 398 -1.10 -21.85 12.88
N GLY A 399 -1.51 -22.53 11.81
CA GLY A 399 -1.86 -21.91 10.53
C GLY A 399 -0.71 -21.81 9.52
N ILE A 400 0.45 -22.40 9.79
CA ILE A 400 1.59 -22.52 8.86
C ILE A 400 2.13 -23.96 8.88
N HIS A 401 2.98 -24.31 7.91
CA HIS A 401 3.78 -25.53 7.94
C HIS A 401 5.24 -25.16 8.21
N ASP A 402 5.69 -25.33 9.45
CA ASP A 402 7.05 -25.07 9.88
C ASP A 402 7.86 -26.36 9.88
N ASP A 403 8.47 -26.64 8.74
CA ASP A 403 9.36 -27.79 8.49
C ASP A 403 10.83 -27.49 8.82
N VAL A 404 11.14 -26.31 9.36
CA VAL A 404 12.51 -25.89 9.72
C VAL A 404 12.72 -26.01 11.22
N THR A 405 11.84 -25.39 12.02
CA THR A 405 11.92 -25.42 13.49
C THR A 405 10.86 -26.33 14.13
N HIS A 406 10.01 -26.95 13.32
CA HIS A 406 9.01 -27.93 13.75
C HIS A 406 8.08 -27.41 14.85
N THR A 407 7.76 -26.12 14.82
CA THR A 407 6.87 -25.49 15.82
C THR A 407 5.39 -25.60 15.46
N SER A 408 5.05 -25.89 14.21
CA SER A 408 3.66 -25.86 13.75
C SER A 408 2.84 -27.07 14.20
N LEU A 409 1.64 -26.83 14.73
CA LEU A 409 0.67 -27.88 15.01
C LEU A 409 -0.10 -28.28 13.75
N ASN A 410 -0.33 -29.59 13.58
CA ASN A 410 -1.22 -30.11 12.55
C ASN A 410 -2.69 -29.94 12.96
N TYR A 411 -3.57 -29.66 11.99
CA TYR A 411 -5.01 -29.55 12.21
C TYR A 411 -5.78 -30.19 11.05
N ASP A 412 -7.02 -30.61 11.32
CA ASP A 412 -7.93 -31.16 10.31
C ASP A 412 -8.75 -30.04 9.66
N PRO A 413 -8.49 -29.64 8.40
CA PRO A 413 -9.23 -28.56 7.74
C PRO A 413 -10.69 -28.92 7.42
N ALA A 414 -11.09 -30.20 7.52
CA ALA A 414 -12.47 -30.61 7.26
C ALA A 414 -13.44 -30.24 8.39
N PHE A 415 -12.92 -30.06 9.62
CA PHE A 415 -13.69 -29.63 10.78
C PHE A 415 -14.28 -28.23 10.56
N SER A 416 -15.60 -28.11 10.65
CA SER A 416 -16.32 -26.85 10.42
C SER A 416 -17.44 -26.69 11.43
N THR A 417 -17.62 -25.45 11.88
CA THR A 417 -18.70 -25.01 12.79
C THR A 417 -19.76 -24.17 12.08
N GLU A 418 -19.65 -24.01 10.75
CA GLU A 418 -20.55 -23.14 9.97
C GLU A 418 -21.98 -23.73 9.94
N ASP A 419 -22.99 -22.91 10.27
CA ASP A 419 -24.41 -23.35 10.30
C ASP A 419 -24.95 -23.54 8.88
N PRO A 420 -25.50 -24.71 8.51
CA PRO A 420 -26.03 -24.97 7.16
C PRO A 420 -27.18 -24.05 6.74
N ARG A 421 -27.85 -23.38 7.68
CA ARG A 421 -28.91 -22.38 7.39
C ARG A 421 -28.34 -21.02 6.98
N THR A 422 -27.05 -20.78 7.20
CA THR A 422 -26.37 -19.55 6.83
C THR A 422 -25.94 -19.63 5.37
N VAL A 423 -26.41 -18.69 4.54
CA VAL A 423 -25.92 -18.55 3.17
C VAL A 423 -24.51 -17.97 3.23
N ARG A 424 -23.57 -18.70 2.65
CA ARG A 424 -22.15 -18.37 2.54
C ARG A 424 -21.81 -18.15 1.07
N ALA A 425 -21.51 -16.91 0.71
CA ALA A 425 -21.30 -16.50 -0.68
C ALA A 425 -19.87 -15.98 -0.91
N LEU A 426 -19.22 -16.50 -1.95
CA LEU A 426 -17.92 -16.01 -2.45
C LEU A 426 -18.09 -15.32 -3.80
N PHE A 427 -17.41 -14.19 -3.99
CA PHE A 427 -17.42 -13.45 -5.25
C PHE A 427 -16.00 -13.12 -5.68
N TYR A 428 -15.58 -13.69 -6.80
CA TYR A 428 -14.31 -13.42 -7.45
C TYR A 428 -14.50 -12.31 -8.49
N GLY A 429 -13.86 -11.17 -8.25
CA GLY A 429 -13.92 -9.99 -9.12
C GLY A 429 -12.53 -9.41 -9.40
N LEU A 430 -12.49 -8.40 -10.27
CA LEU A 430 -11.30 -7.61 -10.58
C LEU A 430 -11.33 -6.29 -9.81
N GLY A 431 -10.17 -5.81 -9.36
CA GLY A 431 -10.02 -4.46 -8.84
C GLY A 431 -10.62 -3.42 -9.80
N SER A 432 -11.54 -2.60 -9.28
CA SER A 432 -12.31 -1.58 -10.02
C SER A 432 -13.45 -2.06 -10.93
N ASP A 433 -13.85 -3.34 -10.92
CA ASP A 433 -15.03 -3.82 -11.67
C ASP A 433 -16.37 -3.54 -10.95
N GLY A 434 -16.31 -3.12 -9.68
CA GLY A 434 -17.45 -2.77 -8.84
C GLY A 434 -18.02 -3.92 -7.99
N THR A 435 -17.43 -5.12 -8.02
CA THR A 435 -17.87 -6.31 -7.25
C THR A 435 -17.95 -6.04 -5.75
N VAL A 436 -16.86 -5.54 -5.14
CA VAL A 436 -16.82 -5.23 -3.71
C VAL A 436 -17.88 -4.21 -3.32
N GLY A 437 -18.09 -3.18 -4.14
CA GLY A 437 -19.10 -2.15 -3.91
C GLY A 437 -20.53 -2.72 -3.96
N ALA A 438 -20.80 -3.59 -4.94
CA ALA A 438 -22.07 -4.30 -5.03
C ALA A 438 -22.31 -5.19 -3.81
N ASN A 439 -21.30 -5.93 -3.35
CA ASN A 439 -21.42 -6.80 -2.17
C ASN A 439 -21.65 -6.01 -0.87
N LYS A 440 -20.94 -4.88 -0.67
CA LYS A 440 -21.23 -3.95 0.44
C LYS A 440 -22.68 -3.46 0.40
N ASN A 441 -23.21 -3.18 -0.78
CA ASN A 441 -24.61 -2.79 -0.95
C ASN A 441 -25.57 -3.97 -0.66
N SER A 442 -25.30 -5.16 -1.17
CA SER A 442 -26.09 -6.36 -0.90
C SER A 442 -26.20 -6.66 0.60
N ILE A 443 -25.09 -6.51 1.34
CA ILE A 443 -25.08 -6.63 2.81
C ILE A 443 -26.04 -5.62 3.46
N LYS A 444 -26.01 -4.36 3.00
CA LYS A 444 -26.92 -3.30 3.48
C LYS A 444 -28.38 -3.59 3.17
N ILE A 445 -28.68 -4.05 1.95
CA ILE A 445 -30.05 -4.38 1.53
C ILE A 445 -30.60 -5.53 2.38
N ILE A 446 -29.87 -6.65 2.47
CA ILE A 446 -30.35 -7.85 3.18
C ILE A 446 -30.38 -7.61 4.69
N GLY A 447 -29.33 -7.04 5.27
CA GLY A 447 -29.25 -6.87 6.71
C GLY A 447 -30.23 -5.82 7.28
N LYS A 448 -30.64 -4.83 6.48
CA LYS A 448 -31.72 -3.88 6.84
C LYS A 448 -33.12 -4.40 6.49
N GLY A 449 -33.26 -5.07 5.35
CA GLY A 449 -34.55 -5.53 4.83
C GLY A 449 -35.06 -6.82 5.45
N THR A 450 -34.22 -7.55 6.20
CA THR A 450 -34.56 -8.87 6.76
C THR A 450 -34.19 -9.01 8.24
N LYS A 451 -34.71 -10.06 8.88
CA LYS A 451 -34.31 -10.46 10.24
C LYS A 451 -32.91 -11.09 10.31
N ASN A 452 -32.31 -11.43 9.18
CA ASN A 452 -31.00 -12.07 9.16
C ASN A 452 -29.90 -11.11 9.68
N TYR A 453 -28.89 -11.71 10.29
CA TYR A 453 -27.59 -11.10 10.48
C TYR A 453 -26.82 -11.14 9.16
N ALA A 454 -25.98 -10.14 8.95
CA ALA A 454 -25.18 -9.99 7.74
C ALA A 454 -23.74 -9.65 8.10
N GLN A 455 -22.81 -10.38 7.51
CA GLN A 455 -21.37 -10.16 7.66
C GLN A 455 -20.73 -10.05 6.27
N GLY A 456 -19.77 -9.15 6.11
CA GLY A 456 -18.93 -9.05 4.92
C GLY A 456 -17.46 -8.86 5.24
N TYR A 457 -16.61 -9.64 4.60
CA TYR A 457 -15.16 -9.49 4.61
C TYR A 457 -14.62 -9.50 3.17
N PHE A 458 -13.65 -8.65 2.87
CA PHE A 458 -13.18 -8.45 1.51
C PHE A 458 -11.67 -8.63 1.46
N VAL A 459 -11.23 -9.66 0.74
CA VAL A 459 -9.82 -9.92 0.46
C VAL A 459 -9.43 -9.12 -0.78
N TYR A 460 -8.46 -8.24 -0.62
CA TYR A 460 -7.87 -7.47 -1.71
C TYR A 460 -6.47 -7.99 -1.98
N ASP A 461 -6.11 -8.11 -3.24
CA ASP A 461 -4.71 -8.16 -3.67
C ASP A 461 -4.11 -6.74 -3.59
N SER A 462 -2.85 -6.65 -3.20
CA SER A 462 -2.09 -5.41 -3.09
C SER A 462 -1.70 -4.81 -4.45
N LYS A 463 -1.85 -5.55 -5.56
CA LYS A 463 -1.73 -4.99 -6.92
C LYS A 463 -2.81 -3.93 -7.17
N LYS A 464 -2.45 -2.82 -7.82
CA LYS A 464 -3.39 -1.71 -8.09
C LYS A 464 -4.22 -1.90 -9.37
N ALA A 465 -3.64 -2.49 -10.42
CA ALA A 465 -4.40 -2.93 -11.59
C ALA A 465 -4.50 -4.45 -11.61
N GLY A 466 -5.65 -4.97 -12.04
CA GLY A 466 -5.87 -6.39 -12.29
C GLY A 466 -5.77 -7.29 -11.05
N ALA A 467 -5.85 -6.69 -9.85
CA ALA A 467 -5.88 -7.41 -8.59
C ALA A 467 -7.14 -8.26 -8.52
N ILE A 468 -7.01 -9.49 -8.04
CA ILE A 468 -8.16 -10.33 -7.72
C ILE A 468 -8.76 -9.80 -6.41
N THR A 469 -10.08 -9.66 -6.38
CA THR A 469 -10.81 -9.39 -5.14
C THR A 469 -11.71 -10.57 -4.83
N VAL A 470 -11.66 -11.08 -3.61
CA VAL A 470 -12.56 -12.14 -3.14
C VAL A 470 -13.43 -11.59 -2.02
N SER A 471 -14.72 -11.48 -2.26
CA SER A 471 -15.68 -11.06 -1.23
C SER A 471 -16.25 -12.29 -0.54
N HIS A 472 -16.18 -12.33 0.79
CA HIS A 472 -16.79 -13.35 1.63
C HIS A 472 -17.99 -12.73 2.35
N VAL A 473 -19.19 -13.25 2.07
CA VAL A 473 -20.43 -12.70 2.61
C VAL A 473 -21.23 -13.80 3.28
N ARG A 474 -21.72 -13.55 4.49
CA ARG A 474 -22.56 -14.48 5.26
C ARG A 474 -23.89 -13.83 5.61
N PHE A 475 -24.98 -14.58 5.44
CA PHE A 475 -26.34 -14.21 5.85
C PHE A 475 -26.99 -15.35 6.61
N GLY A 476 -27.34 -15.12 7.88
CA GLY A 476 -27.86 -16.19 8.74
C GLY A 476 -28.87 -15.71 9.79
N PRO A 477 -29.65 -16.63 10.37
CA PRO A 477 -30.66 -16.30 11.37
C PRO A 477 -30.07 -15.97 12.76
N GLU A 478 -28.83 -16.40 13.03
CA GLU A 478 -28.12 -16.19 14.30
C GLU A 478 -27.00 -15.14 14.15
N PRO A 479 -26.54 -14.52 15.26
CA PRO A 479 -25.35 -13.67 15.24
C PRO A 479 -24.15 -14.40 14.64
N ILE A 480 -23.39 -13.71 13.79
CA ILE A 480 -22.27 -14.27 13.04
C ILE A 480 -20.96 -13.91 13.75
N GLU A 481 -20.35 -14.89 14.41
CA GLU A 481 -19.05 -14.77 15.10
C GLU A 481 -17.87 -15.27 14.25
N SER A 482 -18.12 -15.62 12.99
CA SER A 482 -17.15 -16.27 12.11
C SER A 482 -16.10 -15.29 11.57
N THR A 483 -15.13 -14.95 12.41
CA THR A 483 -14.00 -14.03 12.09
C THR A 483 -12.90 -14.70 11.26
N TYR A 484 -13.28 -15.51 10.28
CA TYR A 484 -12.42 -16.27 9.37
C TYR A 484 -13.05 -16.35 7.98
N LEU A 485 -12.27 -16.71 6.96
CA LEU A 485 -12.74 -16.83 5.57
C LEU A 485 -13.74 -17.98 5.40
N ILE A 486 -14.58 -17.91 4.38
CA ILE A 486 -15.50 -18.99 4.04
C ILE A 486 -14.70 -20.13 3.39
N SER A 487 -14.76 -21.32 3.98
CA SER A 487 -14.18 -22.55 3.41
C SER A 487 -15.20 -23.47 2.75
N LYS A 488 -16.50 -23.32 3.08
CA LYS A 488 -17.62 -24.08 2.49
C LYS A 488 -18.72 -23.12 2.00
N GLY A 489 -18.61 -22.65 0.76
CA GLY A 489 -19.53 -21.71 0.13
C GLY A 489 -20.72 -22.38 -0.53
N SER A 490 -21.93 -22.01 -0.08
CA SER A 490 -23.22 -22.35 -0.72
C SER A 490 -23.45 -21.64 -2.07
N PHE A 491 -22.72 -20.55 -2.31
CA PHE A 491 -22.80 -19.75 -3.52
C PHE A 491 -21.40 -19.25 -3.92
N VAL A 492 -21.04 -19.39 -5.19
CA VAL A 492 -19.79 -18.90 -5.75
C VAL A 492 -20.09 -18.13 -7.05
N ALA A 493 -19.56 -16.92 -7.19
CA ALA A 493 -19.63 -16.16 -8.43
C ALA A 493 -18.25 -15.80 -8.95
N CYS A 494 -18.04 -15.98 -10.26
CA CYS A 494 -16.85 -15.56 -10.99
C CYS A 494 -17.24 -14.46 -12.00
N HIS A 495 -16.85 -13.22 -11.71
CA HIS A 495 -17.24 -12.06 -12.52
C HIS A 495 -16.30 -11.82 -13.71
N GLN A 496 -15.21 -12.58 -13.80
CA GLN A 496 -14.18 -12.47 -14.83
C GLN A 496 -13.87 -13.85 -15.40
N PHE A 497 -14.30 -14.12 -16.63
CA PHE A 497 -14.17 -15.44 -17.25
C PHE A 497 -12.73 -15.99 -17.22
N GLN A 498 -11.73 -15.13 -17.48
CA GLN A 498 -10.32 -15.50 -17.52
C GLN A 498 -9.75 -16.08 -16.22
N PHE A 499 -10.44 -15.90 -15.07
CA PHE A 499 -10.02 -16.52 -13.82
C PHE A 499 -10.24 -18.04 -13.82
N ILE A 500 -11.24 -18.53 -14.56
CA ILE A 500 -11.55 -19.97 -14.64
C ILE A 500 -10.38 -20.76 -15.23
N ASP A 501 -9.63 -20.16 -16.16
CA ASP A 501 -8.49 -20.80 -16.81
C ASP A 501 -7.25 -20.88 -15.92
N ARG A 502 -7.22 -20.20 -14.77
CA ARG A 502 -5.98 -20.01 -13.98
C ARG A 502 -6.14 -20.22 -12.47
N LEU A 503 -7.35 -20.16 -11.95
CA LEU A 503 -7.65 -20.21 -10.52
C LEU A 503 -8.72 -21.25 -10.24
N ASP A 504 -8.54 -22.00 -9.15
CA ASP A 504 -9.58 -22.87 -8.62
C ASP A 504 -10.61 -22.04 -7.82
N VAL A 505 -11.47 -21.32 -8.55
CA VAL A 505 -12.55 -20.53 -7.95
C VAL A 505 -13.60 -21.39 -7.23
N LEU A 506 -13.62 -22.71 -7.49
CA LEU A 506 -14.58 -23.67 -6.95
C LEU A 506 -14.04 -24.47 -5.75
N ALA A 507 -12.80 -24.22 -5.32
CA ALA A 507 -12.17 -24.91 -4.20
C ALA A 507 -13.08 -24.91 -2.95
N ALA A 508 -13.57 -23.73 -2.57
CA ALA A 508 -14.45 -23.53 -1.43
C ALA A 508 -15.92 -23.92 -1.67
N ALA A 509 -16.35 -24.27 -2.89
CA ALA A 509 -17.75 -24.63 -3.15
C ALA A 509 -18.15 -25.89 -2.36
N GLU A 510 -19.30 -25.89 -1.69
CA GLU A 510 -19.86 -27.09 -1.07
C GLU A 510 -20.67 -27.93 -2.07
N PRO A 511 -20.93 -29.23 -1.81
CA PRO A 511 -21.82 -30.02 -2.65
C PRO A 511 -23.22 -29.41 -2.76
N GLY A 512 -23.74 -29.31 -3.99
CA GLY A 512 -25.03 -28.69 -4.31
C GLY A 512 -25.02 -27.15 -4.38
N ALA A 513 -23.84 -26.52 -4.23
CA ALA A 513 -23.71 -25.06 -4.29
C ALA A 513 -24.10 -24.48 -5.66
N THR A 514 -24.44 -23.19 -5.66
CA THR A 514 -24.73 -22.46 -6.90
C THR A 514 -23.48 -21.77 -7.43
N PHE A 515 -23.18 -21.97 -8.71
CA PHE A 515 -22.05 -21.35 -9.40
C PHE A 515 -22.54 -20.40 -10.50
N LEU A 516 -22.16 -19.12 -10.42
CA LEU A 516 -22.49 -18.08 -11.40
C LEU A 516 -21.23 -17.60 -12.12
N VAL A 517 -21.25 -17.57 -13.45
CA VAL A 517 -20.12 -17.08 -14.27
C VAL A 517 -20.56 -15.95 -15.20
N ASN A 518 -19.76 -14.88 -15.24
CA ASN A 518 -19.81 -13.89 -16.31
C ASN A 518 -18.90 -14.32 -17.46
N ALA A 519 -19.48 -14.67 -18.61
CA ALA A 519 -18.75 -15.14 -19.79
C ALA A 519 -19.42 -14.66 -21.09
N PRO A 520 -18.66 -14.51 -22.19
CA PRO A 520 -19.21 -14.12 -23.50
C PRO A 520 -19.93 -15.27 -24.23
N PHE A 521 -20.18 -16.41 -23.56
CA PHE A 521 -20.71 -17.64 -24.15
C PHE A 521 -22.12 -17.92 -23.66
N GLY A 522 -22.98 -18.42 -24.56
CA GLY A 522 -24.34 -18.86 -24.22
C GLY A 522 -24.36 -20.18 -23.42
N PRO A 523 -25.53 -20.57 -22.87
CA PRO A 523 -25.65 -21.78 -22.05
C PRO A 523 -25.30 -23.08 -22.79
N ASP A 524 -25.48 -23.13 -24.11
CA ASP A 524 -25.20 -24.31 -24.93
C ASP A 524 -23.70 -24.48 -25.26
N GLU A 525 -22.94 -23.39 -25.27
CA GLU A 525 -21.51 -23.38 -25.65
C GLU A 525 -20.60 -23.37 -24.43
N MET A 526 -21.05 -22.75 -23.33
CA MET A 526 -20.26 -22.48 -22.11
C MET A 526 -19.51 -23.71 -21.59
N TRP A 527 -20.14 -24.89 -21.62
CA TRP A 527 -19.52 -26.12 -21.13
C TRP A 527 -18.19 -26.45 -21.85
N SER A 528 -18.13 -26.28 -23.17
CA SER A 528 -16.93 -26.56 -23.97
C SER A 528 -15.76 -25.61 -23.72
N HIS A 529 -16.01 -24.48 -23.04
CA HIS A 529 -15.00 -23.48 -22.69
C HIS A 529 -14.47 -23.64 -21.26
N LEU A 530 -14.88 -24.67 -20.51
CA LEU A 530 -14.39 -24.94 -19.16
C LEU A 530 -13.21 -25.93 -19.17
N PRO A 531 -12.13 -25.68 -18.40
CA PRO A 531 -11.07 -26.65 -18.20
C PRO A 531 -11.57 -27.94 -17.54
N ARG A 532 -10.83 -29.04 -17.77
CA ARG A 532 -11.16 -30.37 -17.23
C ARG A 532 -11.39 -30.39 -15.72
N GLN A 533 -10.52 -29.76 -14.93
CA GLN A 533 -10.64 -29.71 -13.47
C GLN A 533 -11.94 -29.02 -13.02
N VAL A 534 -12.33 -27.95 -13.71
CA VAL A 534 -13.53 -27.17 -13.39
C VAL A 534 -14.78 -27.97 -13.72
N GLN A 535 -14.82 -28.62 -14.90
CA GLN A 535 -15.91 -29.53 -15.26
C GLN A 535 -16.04 -30.68 -14.25
N GLN A 536 -14.93 -31.29 -13.85
CA GLN A 536 -14.91 -32.38 -12.87
C GLN A 536 -15.48 -31.92 -11.53
N THR A 537 -15.06 -30.74 -11.05
CA THR A 537 -15.55 -30.18 -9.78
C THR A 537 -17.05 -29.88 -9.83
N ILE A 538 -17.55 -29.35 -10.94
CA ILE A 538 -18.99 -29.10 -11.13
C ILE A 538 -19.80 -30.40 -11.04
N ILE A 539 -19.31 -31.48 -11.63
CA ILE A 539 -19.96 -32.80 -11.62
C ILE A 539 -19.89 -33.42 -10.22
N ASP A 540 -18.69 -33.53 -9.65
CA ASP A 540 -18.45 -34.21 -8.37
C ASP A 540 -19.23 -33.54 -7.22
N LYS A 541 -19.27 -32.20 -7.22
CA LYS A 541 -20.00 -31.41 -6.23
C LYS A 541 -21.46 -31.16 -6.64
N GLN A 542 -21.93 -31.68 -7.78
CA GLN A 542 -23.33 -31.51 -8.25
C GLN A 542 -23.78 -30.04 -8.25
N LEU A 543 -22.96 -29.14 -8.79
CA LEU A 543 -23.20 -27.70 -8.70
C LEU A 543 -24.36 -27.25 -9.61
N LYS A 544 -25.12 -26.25 -9.14
CA LYS A 544 -26.12 -25.55 -9.97
C LYS A 544 -25.43 -24.46 -10.76
N PHE A 545 -25.14 -24.72 -12.04
CA PHE A 545 -24.31 -23.84 -12.87
C PHE A 545 -25.13 -22.85 -13.70
N TYR A 546 -24.80 -21.55 -13.60
CA TYR A 546 -25.43 -20.44 -14.31
C TYR A 546 -24.40 -19.57 -15.05
N VAL A 547 -24.81 -19.02 -16.19
CA VAL A 547 -23.98 -18.13 -17.03
C VAL A 547 -24.75 -16.89 -17.49
N ILE A 548 -24.03 -15.79 -17.68
CA ILE A 548 -24.50 -14.53 -18.27
C ILE A 548 -23.36 -13.80 -18.99
N ASP A 549 -23.63 -13.14 -20.12
CA ASP A 549 -22.72 -12.12 -20.69
C ASP A 549 -23.08 -10.73 -20.13
N ALA A 550 -22.56 -10.43 -18.95
CA ALA A 550 -22.85 -9.18 -18.26
C ALA A 550 -22.27 -7.96 -19.00
N TYR A 551 -21.19 -8.14 -19.77
CA TYR A 551 -20.59 -7.05 -20.54
C TYR A 551 -21.46 -6.65 -21.73
N SER A 552 -22.05 -7.61 -22.44
CA SER A 552 -22.99 -7.31 -23.51
C SER A 552 -24.23 -6.60 -22.97
N VAL A 553 -24.80 -7.09 -21.86
CA VAL A 553 -25.91 -6.42 -21.16
C VAL A 553 -25.53 -4.99 -20.75
N ALA A 554 -24.33 -4.79 -20.19
CA ALA A 554 -23.88 -3.46 -19.79
C ALA A 554 -23.72 -2.49 -20.98
N ARG A 555 -23.21 -2.96 -22.12
CA ARG A 555 -23.08 -2.15 -23.35
C ARG A 555 -24.44 -1.76 -23.91
N GLU A 556 -25.35 -2.72 -24.03
CA GLU A 556 -26.71 -2.49 -24.55
C GLU A 556 -27.55 -1.59 -23.64
N ALA A 557 -27.40 -1.71 -22.32
CA ALA A 557 -28.04 -0.83 -21.34
C ALA A 557 -27.37 0.57 -21.24
N GLY A 558 -26.30 0.82 -22.00
CA GLY A 558 -25.58 2.10 -22.01
C GLY A 558 -24.81 2.39 -20.72
N MET A 559 -24.34 1.34 -20.04
CA MET A 559 -23.50 1.36 -18.82
C MET A 559 -22.00 1.15 -19.10
N GLY A 560 -21.61 0.91 -20.36
CA GLY A 560 -20.23 0.64 -20.74
C GLY A 560 -19.76 -0.72 -20.23
N ASN A 561 -18.65 -0.76 -19.49
CA ASN A 561 -18.07 -2.00 -18.95
C ASN A 561 -18.44 -2.28 -17.49
N ARG A 562 -19.48 -1.62 -16.95
CA ARG A 562 -19.90 -1.78 -15.55
C ARG A 562 -20.89 -2.94 -15.41
N ILE A 563 -20.43 -4.05 -14.83
CA ILE A 563 -21.21 -5.28 -14.66
C ILE A 563 -21.79 -5.45 -13.25
N ASN A 564 -21.42 -4.59 -12.30
CA ASN A 564 -21.75 -4.69 -10.89
C ASN A 564 -23.26 -4.84 -10.58
N THR A 565 -24.12 -3.99 -11.15
CA THR A 565 -25.59 -4.06 -10.94
C THR A 565 -26.18 -5.35 -11.53
N ILE A 566 -25.62 -5.81 -12.66
CA ILE A 566 -26.08 -7.02 -13.37
C ILE A 566 -25.76 -8.26 -12.54
N MET A 567 -24.50 -8.42 -12.13
CA MET A 567 -24.05 -9.57 -11.32
C MET A 567 -24.74 -9.59 -9.94
N GLN A 568 -24.95 -8.42 -9.34
CA GLN A 568 -25.71 -8.30 -8.10
C GLN A 568 -27.14 -8.81 -8.27
N THR A 569 -27.81 -8.44 -9.36
CA THR A 569 -29.17 -8.90 -9.67
C THR A 569 -29.22 -10.42 -9.80
N CYS A 570 -28.25 -11.01 -10.51
CA CYS A 570 -28.15 -12.46 -10.64
C CYS A 570 -28.00 -13.16 -9.28
N PHE A 571 -27.12 -12.65 -8.40
CA PHE A 571 -26.96 -13.17 -7.04
C PHE A 571 -28.28 -13.21 -6.28
N PHE A 572 -29.02 -12.10 -6.25
CA PHE A 572 -30.31 -12.02 -5.56
C PHE A 572 -31.35 -12.98 -6.14
N ALA A 573 -31.35 -13.20 -7.46
CA ALA A 573 -32.32 -14.06 -8.12
C ALA A 573 -32.12 -15.56 -7.85
N ILE A 574 -30.88 -16.01 -7.62
CA ILE A 574 -30.54 -17.45 -7.58
C ILE A 574 -29.83 -17.91 -6.30
N SER A 575 -29.48 -17.00 -5.38
CA SER A 575 -28.80 -17.37 -4.12
C SER A 575 -29.72 -17.99 -3.07
N GLY A 576 -31.03 -17.78 -3.16
CA GLY A 576 -32.01 -18.25 -2.18
C GLY A 576 -32.02 -17.47 -0.85
N VAL A 577 -31.28 -16.36 -0.73
CA VAL A 577 -31.29 -15.50 0.48
C VAL A 577 -32.64 -14.82 0.69
N LEU A 578 -33.32 -14.47 -0.41
CA LEU A 578 -34.63 -13.83 -0.44
C LEU A 578 -35.51 -14.47 -1.53
N PRO A 579 -36.84 -14.45 -1.39
CA PRO A 579 -37.74 -14.73 -2.49
C PRO A 579 -37.47 -13.81 -3.68
N ARG A 580 -37.54 -14.34 -4.90
CA ARG A 580 -37.13 -13.65 -6.13
C ARG A 580 -37.82 -12.29 -6.33
N GLU A 581 -39.13 -12.20 -6.11
CA GLU A 581 -39.88 -10.96 -6.30
C GLU A 581 -39.50 -9.88 -5.27
N GLU A 582 -39.37 -10.26 -4.00
CA GLU A 582 -38.91 -9.37 -2.93
C GLU A 582 -37.50 -8.85 -3.18
N ALA A 583 -36.62 -9.73 -3.67
CA ALA A 583 -35.24 -9.39 -3.99
C ALA A 583 -35.15 -8.35 -5.12
N ILE A 584 -35.95 -8.50 -6.19
CA ILE A 584 -36.01 -7.55 -7.31
C ILE A 584 -36.54 -6.18 -6.84
N ALA A 585 -37.59 -6.18 -6.03
CA ALA A 585 -38.16 -4.95 -5.47
C ALA A 585 -37.13 -4.22 -4.58
N ALA A 586 -36.40 -4.95 -3.73
CA ALA A 586 -35.36 -4.40 -2.86
C ALA A 586 -34.19 -3.80 -3.66
N ILE A 587 -33.76 -4.44 -4.75
CA ILE A 587 -32.71 -3.92 -5.64
C ILE A 587 -33.17 -2.61 -6.30
N LYS A 588 -34.36 -2.58 -6.90
CA LYS A 588 -34.87 -1.39 -7.59
C LYS A 588 -35.02 -0.21 -6.62
N LYS A 589 -35.50 -0.45 -5.40
CA LYS A 589 -35.55 0.56 -4.33
C LYS A 589 -34.15 1.08 -3.97
N ALA A 590 -33.17 0.19 -3.79
CA ALA A 590 -31.80 0.59 -3.46
C ALA A 590 -31.12 1.39 -4.59
N ILE A 591 -31.42 1.09 -5.86
CA ILE A 591 -30.96 1.86 -7.02
C ILE A 591 -31.52 3.28 -6.98
N GLU A 592 -32.81 3.47 -6.65
CA GLU A 592 -33.39 4.81 -6.49
C GLU A 592 -32.73 5.60 -5.36
N GLU A 593 -32.56 4.98 -4.18
CA GLU A 593 -31.91 5.63 -3.03
C GLU A 593 -30.46 6.05 -3.35
N THR A 594 -29.73 5.20 -4.09
CA THR A 594 -28.31 5.43 -4.41
C THR A 594 -28.11 6.40 -5.57
N TYR A 595 -28.89 6.26 -6.64
CA TYR A 595 -28.68 6.95 -7.92
C TYR A 595 -29.71 8.03 -8.23
N GLY A 596 -30.78 8.18 -7.44
CA GLY A 596 -31.80 9.22 -7.64
C GLY A 596 -31.21 10.63 -7.67
N LYS A 597 -30.20 10.89 -6.83
CA LYS A 597 -29.45 12.17 -6.81
C LYS A 597 -28.62 12.43 -8.07
N ARG A 598 -28.37 11.41 -8.91
CA ARG A 598 -27.62 11.51 -10.18
C ARG A 598 -28.52 11.69 -11.41
N GLY A 599 -29.84 11.78 -11.21
CA GLY A 599 -30.84 12.03 -12.24
C GLY A 599 -31.53 10.76 -12.76
N GLN A 600 -32.79 10.93 -13.22
CA GLN A 600 -33.66 9.81 -13.63
C GLN A 600 -33.10 8.96 -14.78
N ALA A 601 -32.35 9.55 -15.71
CA ALA A 601 -31.73 8.81 -16.80
C ALA A 601 -30.75 7.73 -16.31
N VAL A 602 -30.03 7.97 -15.20
CA VAL A 602 -29.11 6.98 -14.61
C VAL A 602 -29.88 5.87 -13.90
N VAL A 603 -30.97 6.21 -13.21
CA VAL A 603 -31.87 5.24 -12.56
C VAL A 603 -32.48 4.30 -13.60
N GLN A 604 -33.07 4.85 -14.66
CA GLN A 604 -33.71 4.07 -15.72
C GLN A 604 -32.73 3.12 -16.44
N LYS A 605 -31.47 3.56 -16.66
CA LYS A 605 -30.43 2.67 -17.20
C LYS A 605 -30.16 1.48 -16.29
N ASN A 606 -30.06 1.70 -14.98
CA ASN A 606 -29.87 0.62 -14.02
C ASN A 606 -31.09 -0.31 -13.95
N PHE A 607 -32.32 0.22 -14.01
CA PHE A 607 -33.54 -0.61 -14.08
C PHE A 607 -33.56 -1.48 -15.34
N THR A 608 -33.23 -0.90 -16.49
CA THR A 608 -33.12 -1.65 -17.75
C THR A 608 -32.09 -2.77 -17.63
N ALA A 609 -30.95 -2.50 -16.99
CA ALA A 609 -29.92 -3.51 -16.75
C ALA A 609 -30.39 -4.64 -15.82
N VAL A 610 -31.16 -4.33 -14.77
CA VAL A 610 -31.76 -5.34 -13.87
C VAL A 610 -32.70 -6.26 -14.66
N ASP A 611 -33.61 -5.69 -15.44
CA ASP A 611 -34.60 -6.45 -16.19
C ASP A 611 -33.94 -7.31 -17.29
N GLN A 612 -32.98 -6.74 -18.01
CA GLN A 612 -32.20 -7.48 -19.02
C GLN A 612 -31.37 -8.61 -18.40
N ALA A 613 -30.73 -8.37 -17.24
CA ALA A 613 -29.96 -9.38 -16.54
C ALA A 613 -30.80 -10.62 -16.21
N LEU A 614 -32.02 -10.42 -15.71
CA LEU A 614 -32.94 -11.53 -15.39
C LEU A 614 -33.37 -12.32 -16.62
N SER A 615 -33.55 -11.65 -17.77
CA SER A 615 -33.93 -12.31 -19.03
C SER A 615 -32.79 -13.07 -19.69
N ARG A 616 -31.53 -12.77 -19.34
CA ARG A 616 -30.31 -13.32 -19.94
C ARG A 616 -29.47 -14.15 -18.97
N LEU A 617 -30.03 -14.48 -17.82
CA LEU A 617 -29.43 -15.38 -16.85
C LEU A 617 -29.91 -16.80 -17.16
N TYR A 618 -28.99 -17.65 -17.59
CA TYR A 618 -29.32 -19.00 -18.03
C TYR A 618 -28.69 -20.05 -17.11
N GLN A 619 -29.43 -21.13 -16.84
CA GLN A 619 -28.88 -22.32 -16.21
C GLN A 619 -28.25 -23.21 -17.27
N VAL A 620 -27.03 -23.65 -17.05
CA VAL A 620 -26.29 -24.56 -17.94
C VAL A 620 -26.67 -26.00 -17.61
N LYS A 621 -26.97 -26.81 -18.63
CA LYS A 621 -27.21 -28.23 -18.45
C LYS A 621 -25.87 -28.95 -18.24
N VAL A 622 -25.60 -29.40 -17.02
CA VAL A 622 -24.37 -30.11 -16.66
C VAL A 622 -24.41 -31.56 -17.19
N PRO A 623 -23.47 -31.98 -18.05
CA PRO A 623 -23.33 -33.38 -18.48
C PRO A 623 -22.84 -34.31 -17.36
N GLU A 624 -23.05 -35.62 -17.50
CA GLU A 624 -22.60 -36.62 -16.51
C GLU A 624 -21.09 -36.87 -16.52
N LYS A 625 -20.40 -36.50 -17.61
CA LYS A 625 -18.98 -36.77 -17.82
C LYS A 625 -18.26 -35.52 -18.30
N VAL A 626 -17.00 -35.43 -17.92
CA VAL A 626 -16.08 -34.40 -18.39
C VAL A 626 -15.82 -34.59 -19.89
N SER A 627 -15.92 -33.50 -20.65
CA SER A 627 -15.70 -33.48 -22.10
C SER A 627 -14.49 -32.63 -22.51
N ALA A 628 -13.93 -31.85 -21.59
CA ALA A 628 -12.79 -30.98 -21.87
C ALA A 628 -11.51 -31.76 -22.26
N THR A 629 -10.84 -31.27 -23.30
CA THR A 629 -9.54 -31.76 -23.78
C THR A 629 -8.36 -30.93 -23.31
N PHE A 630 -8.60 -29.85 -22.56
CA PHE A 630 -7.59 -28.95 -22.02
C PHE A 630 -7.71 -28.84 -20.49
N GLU A 631 -6.58 -28.56 -19.87
CA GLU A 631 -6.42 -28.41 -18.43
C GLU A 631 -6.36 -26.92 -18.05
N MET A 632 -6.53 -26.61 -16.77
CA MET A 632 -6.26 -25.28 -16.24
C MET A 632 -4.80 -24.89 -16.54
N LEU A 633 -4.60 -23.63 -16.95
CA LEU A 633 -3.28 -23.12 -17.28
C LEU A 633 -2.41 -23.03 -16.03
N PRO A 634 -1.12 -23.37 -16.12
CA PRO A 634 -0.20 -23.16 -15.00
C PRO A 634 -0.07 -21.66 -14.69
N PRO A 635 0.19 -21.28 -13.42
CA PRO A 635 0.26 -19.87 -13.01
C PRO A 635 1.41 -19.12 -13.69
N VAL A 636 2.48 -19.83 -14.08
CA VAL A 636 3.61 -19.32 -14.85
C VAL A 636 4.05 -20.34 -15.91
N PRO A 637 4.71 -19.93 -17.01
CA PRO A 637 5.21 -20.85 -18.02
C PRO A 637 6.23 -21.88 -17.48
N ALA A 638 6.25 -23.09 -18.06
CA ALA A 638 7.16 -24.18 -17.66
C ALA A 638 8.66 -23.82 -17.79
N ARG A 639 9.00 -22.90 -18.69
CA ARG A 639 10.37 -22.38 -18.87
C ARG A 639 10.83 -21.40 -17.78
N ALA A 640 9.96 -20.99 -16.86
CA ALA A 640 10.33 -20.11 -15.75
C ALA A 640 11.31 -20.80 -14.79
N PRO A 641 12.17 -20.05 -14.08
CA PRO A 641 13.08 -20.61 -13.07
C PRO A 641 12.36 -21.41 -11.98
N ALA A 642 13.05 -22.38 -11.36
CA ALA A 642 12.44 -23.28 -10.37
C ALA A 642 11.76 -22.52 -9.22
N PHE A 643 12.44 -21.56 -8.60
CA PHE A 643 11.87 -20.70 -7.56
C PHE A 643 10.63 -19.92 -8.06
N VAL A 644 10.63 -19.48 -9.32
CA VAL A 644 9.48 -18.78 -9.91
C VAL A 644 8.29 -19.73 -10.07
N ARG A 645 8.51 -20.99 -10.48
CA ARG A 645 7.42 -21.96 -10.66
C ARG A 645 6.87 -22.46 -9.33
N GLU A 646 7.76 -22.84 -8.42
CA GLU A 646 7.42 -23.62 -7.23
C GLU A 646 7.00 -22.74 -6.06
N VAL A 647 7.58 -21.54 -5.93
CA VAL A 647 7.25 -20.60 -4.84
C VAL A 647 6.35 -19.48 -5.36
N ILE A 648 6.84 -18.67 -6.29
CA ILE A 648 6.10 -17.51 -6.82
C ILE A 648 4.81 -17.95 -7.54
N GLY A 649 4.87 -19.01 -8.36
CA GLY A 649 3.73 -19.57 -9.07
C GLY A 649 2.64 -20.07 -8.12
N THR A 650 3.04 -20.70 -7.00
CA THR A 650 2.13 -21.12 -5.93
C THR A 650 1.41 -19.92 -5.31
N ILE A 651 2.12 -18.82 -5.04
CA ILE A 651 1.51 -17.58 -4.52
C ILE A 651 0.59 -16.95 -5.57
N ILE A 652 0.99 -16.88 -6.85
CA ILE A 652 0.17 -16.36 -7.96
C ILE A 652 -1.16 -17.13 -8.08
N SER A 653 -1.13 -18.45 -7.86
CA SER A 653 -2.33 -19.30 -7.91
C SER A 653 -3.28 -19.15 -6.70
N GLY A 654 -2.93 -18.31 -5.72
CA GLY A 654 -3.70 -18.13 -4.49
C GLY A 654 -3.43 -19.18 -3.40
N ASN A 655 -2.40 -20.02 -3.55
CA ASN A 655 -2.09 -21.12 -2.64
C ASN A 655 -0.84 -20.84 -1.77
N GLY A 656 -0.49 -19.57 -1.55
CA GLY A 656 0.68 -19.17 -0.78
C GLY A 656 0.68 -19.67 0.67
N ASP A 657 -0.50 -19.89 1.27
CA ASP A 657 -0.64 -20.46 2.62
C ASP A 657 -0.14 -21.91 2.76
N ALA A 658 -0.02 -22.65 1.64
CA ALA A 658 0.47 -24.02 1.63
C ALA A 658 2.01 -24.12 1.59
N LEU A 659 2.71 -23.01 1.32
CA LEU A 659 4.17 -23.01 1.27
C LEU A 659 4.76 -23.24 2.67
N PRO A 660 5.74 -24.16 2.81
CA PRO A 660 6.44 -24.37 4.07
C PRO A 660 7.41 -23.22 4.37
N VAL A 661 7.84 -23.12 5.62
CA VAL A 661 8.86 -22.15 6.06
C VAL A 661 10.16 -22.31 5.25
N SER A 662 10.59 -23.54 4.96
CA SER A 662 11.81 -23.82 4.19
C SER A 662 11.80 -23.27 2.76
N ALA A 663 10.62 -22.99 2.19
CA ALA A 663 10.49 -22.45 0.83
C ALA A 663 10.74 -20.94 0.76
N ILE A 664 10.73 -20.24 1.89
CA ILE A 664 10.80 -18.78 1.96
C ILE A 664 12.23 -18.32 2.33
N PRO A 665 12.80 -17.33 1.63
CA PRO A 665 14.08 -16.74 2.00
C PRO A 665 14.07 -16.19 3.43
N ASN A 666 15.09 -16.51 4.22
CA ASN A 666 15.14 -16.23 5.66
C ASN A 666 15.31 -14.74 6.02
N ASP A 667 15.74 -13.92 5.06
CA ASP A 667 15.96 -12.48 5.19
C ASP A 667 14.97 -11.64 4.35
N GLY A 668 14.01 -12.30 3.68
CA GLY A 668 13.07 -11.63 2.78
C GLY A 668 13.65 -11.24 1.41
N THR A 669 14.84 -11.73 1.04
CA THR A 669 15.43 -11.46 -0.28
C THR A 669 14.76 -12.28 -1.38
N PHE A 670 14.03 -11.62 -2.29
CA PHE A 670 13.40 -12.24 -3.47
C PHE A 670 14.15 -11.93 -4.77
N PRO A 671 14.09 -12.82 -5.78
CA PRO A 671 14.69 -12.54 -7.08
C PRO A 671 13.97 -11.41 -7.82
N THR A 672 14.75 -10.67 -8.62
CA THR A 672 14.23 -9.73 -9.63
C THR A 672 13.79 -10.48 -10.89
N ALA A 673 13.28 -9.75 -11.88
CA ALA A 673 12.89 -10.27 -13.20
C ALA A 673 11.79 -11.33 -13.13
N THR A 674 10.84 -11.20 -12.19
CA THR A 674 9.79 -12.20 -11.98
C THR A 674 8.46 -11.82 -12.63
N ALA A 675 8.16 -10.53 -12.82
CA ALA A 675 6.93 -10.07 -13.48
C ALA A 675 6.80 -10.55 -14.94
N GLN A 676 7.92 -10.78 -15.65
CA GLN A 676 7.91 -11.30 -17.02
C GLN A 676 7.22 -12.66 -17.17
N TRP A 677 7.11 -13.44 -16.09
CA TRP A 677 6.53 -14.78 -16.11
C TRP A 677 5.03 -14.80 -15.80
N GLU A 678 4.43 -13.70 -15.32
CA GLU A 678 3.04 -13.69 -14.85
C GLU A 678 2.01 -13.70 -16.00
N LYS A 679 2.26 -12.92 -17.06
CA LYS A 679 1.45 -12.90 -18.30
C LYS A 679 -0.05 -12.78 -18.02
N ARG A 680 -0.44 -11.72 -17.32
CA ARG A 680 -1.73 -11.55 -16.60
C ARG A 680 -2.98 -11.56 -17.47
N ASN A 681 -2.83 -11.21 -18.74
CA ASN A 681 -3.87 -11.15 -19.75
C ASN A 681 -5.11 -10.32 -19.36
N LEU A 682 -4.90 -9.04 -19.04
CA LEU A 682 -5.95 -8.16 -18.49
C LEU A 682 -6.72 -7.35 -19.54
N ALA A 683 -6.10 -7.05 -20.68
CA ALA A 683 -6.65 -6.10 -21.64
C ALA A 683 -7.70 -6.73 -22.58
N GLN A 684 -8.86 -6.09 -22.70
CA GLN A 684 -9.85 -6.46 -23.73
C GLN A 684 -9.42 -6.02 -25.14
N GLN A 685 -8.66 -4.93 -25.21
CA GLN A 685 -8.13 -4.36 -26.45
C GLN A 685 -6.63 -4.10 -26.33
N ILE A 686 -5.89 -4.32 -27.42
CA ILE A 686 -4.45 -4.09 -27.49
C ILE A 686 -4.10 -3.19 -28.67
N PRO A 687 -2.97 -2.45 -28.61
CA PRO A 687 -2.55 -1.60 -29.71
C PRO A 687 -1.98 -2.40 -30.89
N VAL A 688 -2.47 -2.16 -32.10
CA VAL A 688 -2.01 -2.77 -33.35
C VAL A 688 -1.22 -1.75 -34.18
N TRP A 689 -0.02 -2.15 -34.62
CA TRP A 689 0.90 -1.31 -35.39
C TRP A 689 0.60 -1.28 -36.89
N ASP A 690 0.55 -0.08 -37.47
CA ASP A 690 0.53 0.21 -38.90
C ASP A 690 1.93 0.67 -39.35
N THR A 691 2.57 -0.13 -40.22
CA THR A 691 3.96 0.08 -40.64
C THR A 691 4.14 1.27 -41.56
N GLU A 692 3.13 1.58 -42.39
CA GLU A 692 3.22 2.60 -43.44
C GLU A 692 3.08 4.01 -42.87
N LEU A 693 2.19 4.18 -41.89
CA LEU A 693 1.98 5.48 -41.23
C LEU A 693 3.04 5.80 -40.18
N CYS A 694 3.72 4.79 -39.63
CA CYS A 694 4.61 4.97 -38.50
C CYS A 694 5.86 5.78 -38.85
N ILE A 695 6.02 6.91 -38.15
CA ILE A 695 7.21 7.77 -38.26
C ILE A 695 8.36 7.36 -37.31
N GLN A 696 8.21 6.26 -36.57
CA GLN A 696 9.23 5.68 -35.68
C GLN A 696 9.77 6.66 -34.62
N CYS A 697 8.88 7.48 -34.03
CA CYS A 697 9.26 8.52 -33.07
C CYS A 697 9.55 8.02 -31.64
N GLY A 698 9.28 6.76 -31.33
CA GLY A 698 9.48 6.18 -29.98
C GLY A 698 8.48 6.60 -28.90
N LYS A 699 7.64 7.62 -29.11
CA LYS A 699 6.74 8.16 -28.07
C LYS A 699 5.79 7.11 -27.45
N CYS A 700 5.26 6.19 -28.25
CA CYS A 700 4.40 5.10 -27.77
C CYS A 700 5.12 4.17 -26.77
N VAL A 701 6.42 3.94 -26.97
CA VAL A 701 7.28 3.15 -26.08
C VAL A 701 7.62 3.95 -24.82
N LEU A 702 7.93 5.25 -24.97
CA LEU A 702 8.27 6.14 -23.85
C LEU A 702 7.16 6.17 -22.80
N VAL A 703 5.91 6.35 -23.24
CA VAL A 703 4.79 6.58 -22.33
C VAL A 703 4.10 5.31 -21.86
N CYS A 704 4.51 4.14 -22.35
CA CYS A 704 3.91 2.88 -21.91
C CYS A 704 4.24 2.64 -20.43
N PRO A 705 3.25 2.61 -19.52
CA PRO A 705 3.50 2.47 -18.09
C PRO A 705 3.90 1.05 -17.67
N HIS A 706 3.84 0.07 -18.57
CA HIS A 706 4.10 -1.33 -18.27
C HIS A 706 5.21 -1.94 -19.15
N ALA A 707 5.86 -1.14 -19.99
CA ALA A 707 6.81 -1.62 -21.01
C ALA A 707 6.24 -2.75 -21.90
N ALA A 708 4.91 -2.75 -22.11
CA ALA A 708 4.16 -3.71 -22.90
C ALA A 708 4.14 -3.39 -24.40
N ILE A 709 4.83 -2.33 -24.82
CA ILE A 709 5.13 -2.04 -26.22
C ILE A 709 6.57 -1.58 -26.31
N ARG A 710 7.36 -2.20 -27.19
CA ARG A 710 8.81 -1.96 -27.33
C ARG A 710 9.20 -1.88 -28.79
N ALA A 711 10.35 -1.27 -29.04
CA ALA A 711 10.92 -1.16 -30.36
C ALA A 711 12.35 -1.71 -30.39
N LYS A 712 12.72 -2.36 -31.50
CA LYS A 712 14.09 -2.82 -31.77
C LYS A 712 14.50 -2.45 -33.19
N VAL A 713 15.79 -2.21 -33.36
CA VAL A 713 16.46 -2.11 -34.66
C VAL A 713 17.49 -3.22 -34.73
N TYR A 714 17.52 -3.99 -35.82
CA TYR A 714 18.35 -5.19 -35.92
C TYR A 714 18.66 -5.56 -37.38
N ASP A 715 19.63 -6.47 -37.56
CA ASP A 715 20.05 -6.94 -38.87
C ASP A 715 18.93 -7.76 -39.58
N PRO A 716 18.68 -7.54 -40.90
CA PRO A 716 17.64 -8.26 -41.62
C PRO A 716 17.77 -9.79 -41.58
N SER A 717 18.97 -10.35 -41.38
CA SER A 717 19.20 -11.79 -41.30
C SER A 717 18.39 -12.48 -40.19
N HIS A 718 18.05 -11.75 -39.12
CA HIS A 718 17.21 -12.29 -38.05
C HIS A 718 15.77 -12.58 -38.50
N LEU A 719 15.28 -11.92 -39.56
CA LEU A 719 13.92 -12.13 -40.07
C LEU A 719 13.72 -13.48 -40.76
N ALA A 720 14.79 -14.23 -41.05
CA ALA A 720 14.69 -15.55 -41.68
C ALA A 720 13.85 -16.56 -40.87
N LYS A 721 13.75 -16.37 -39.55
CA LYS A 721 12.97 -17.20 -38.62
C LYS A 721 11.75 -16.47 -38.05
N ALA A 722 11.39 -15.31 -38.60
CA ALA A 722 10.27 -14.54 -38.09
C ALA A 722 8.94 -15.26 -38.35
N PRO A 723 7.98 -15.20 -37.41
CA PRO A 723 6.61 -15.65 -37.66
C PRO A 723 6.00 -14.93 -38.86
N ALA A 724 5.07 -15.57 -39.58
CA ALA A 724 4.45 -14.99 -40.77
C ALA A 724 3.70 -13.67 -40.49
N THR A 725 3.18 -13.50 -39.27
CA THR A 725 2.49 -12.30 -38.79
C THR A 725 3.42 -11.24 -38.21
N PHE A 726 4.74 -11.46 -38.22
CA PHE A 726 5.70 -10.55 -37.61
C PHE A 726 5.97 -9.35 -38.51
N LYS A 727 5.56 -8.16 -38.06
CA LYS A 727 5.71 -6.92 -38.82
C LYS A 727 7.12 -6.36 -38.67
N SER A 728 7.66 -5.80 -39.76
CA SER A 728 8.90 -5.01 -39.74
C SER A 728 8.84 -3.90 -40.80
N ALA A 729 9.64 -2.85 -40.62
CA ALA A 729 9.72 -1.70 -41.53
C ALA A 729 11.18 -1.24 -41.70
N LYS A 730 11.46 -0.44 -42.74
CA LYS A 730 12.76 0.23 -42.91
C LYS A 730 12.96 1.27 -41.79
N PRO A 731 14.08 1.27 -41.05
CA PRO A 731 14.36 2.28 -40.04
C PRO A 731 14.42 3.69 -40.65
N ARG A 732 13.96 4.71 -39.90
CA ARG A 732 13.98 6.13 -40.31
C ARG A 732 15.27 6.86 -39.84
N TRP A 733 16.32 6.11 -39.53
CA TRP A 733 17.66 6.62 -39.25
C TRP A 733 18.53 6.51 -40.50
N ARG A 734 19.14 7.63 -40.92
CA ARG A 734 19.98 7.68 -42.14
C ARG A 734 21.17 6.72 -42.08
N GLU A 735 21.74 6.53 -40.90
CA GLU A 735 22.92 5.68 -40.69
C GLU A 735 22.58 4.19 -40.65
N TYR A 736 21.30 3.82 -40.49
CA TYR A 736 20.86 2.43 -40.24
C TYR A 736 19.86 1.93 -41.28
N GLU A 737 19.91 2.47 -42.50
CA GLU A 737 18.97 2.15 -43.57
C GLU A 737 19.01 0.67 -44.02
N SER A 738 20.14 0.00 -43.81
CA SER A 738 20.31 -1.44 -44.08
C SER A 738 19.64 -2.34 -43.03
N LEU A 739 19.26 -1.80 -41.87
CA LEU A 739 18.65 -2.56 -40.78
C LEU A 739 17.13 -2.68 -40.94
N ARG A 740 16.48 -3.29 -39.95
CA ARG A 740 15.02 -3.42 -39.83
C ARG A 740 14.55 -2.90 -38.48
N TYR A 741 13.39 -2.26 -38.47
CA TYR A 741 12.71 -1.74 -37.29
C TYR A 741 11.42 -2.51 -37.05
N THR A 742 11.17 -2.90 -35.80
CA THR A 742 9.88 -3.44 -35.37
C THR A 742 9.41 -2.75 -34.11
N LEU A 743 8.12 -2.43 -34.07
CA LEU A 743 7.37 -2.05 -32.88
C LEU A 743 6.45 -3.21 -32.50
N GLN A 744 6.68 -3.84 -31.35
CA GLN A 744 5.95 -5.04 -30.94
C GLN A 744 5.25 -4.82 -29.60
N VAL A 745 4.02 -5.34 -29.49
CA VAL A 745 3.21 -5.35 -28.27
C VAL A 745 3.35 -6.70 -27.56
N ALA A 746 3.39 -6.68 -26.22
CA ALA A 746 3.23 -7.84 -25.36
C ALA A 746 1.73 -7.99 -25.02
N PRO A 747 0.97 -8.84 -25.72
CA PRO A 747 -0.49 -8.84 -25.61
C PRO A 747 -0.99 -9.19 -24.20
N GLU A 748 -0.28 -10.10 -23.51
CA GLU A 748 -0.68 -10.61 -22.19
C GLU A 748 -0.22 -9.71 -21.02
N ASP A 749 0.65 -8.75 -21.28
CA ASP A 749 1.10 -7.76 -20.27
C ASP A 749 0.55 -6.35 -20.53
N CYS A 750 -0.11 -6.15 -21.68
CA CYS A 750 -0.82 -4.92 -21.97
C CYS A 750 -2.00 -4.75 -21.01
N THR A 751 -2.19 -3.53 -20.52
CA THR A 751 -3.32 -3.16 -19.66
C THR A 751 -4.44 -2.43 -20.40
N GLY A 752 -4.30 -2.23 -21.71
CA GLY A 752 -5.32 -1.58 -22.55
C GLY A 752 -5.53 -0.08 -22.26
N CYS A 753 -4.57 0.61 -21.63
CA CYS A 753 -4.73 2.00 -21.17
C CYS A 753 -4.79 3.07 -22.27
N ARG A 754 -4.46 2.73 -23.52
CA ARG A 754 -4.52 3.60 -24.71
C ARG A 754 -3.53 4.77 -24.77
N LEU A 755 -2.70 5.02 -23.75
CA LEU A 755 -1.70 6.12 -23.76
C LEU A 755 -0.81 6.12 -25.02
N CYS A 756 -0.37 4.94 -25.47
CA CYS A 756 0.46 4.79 -26.67
C CYS A 756 -0.26 5.21 -27.97
N VAL A 757 -1.57 5.02 -28.04
CA VAL A 757 -2.43 5.42 -29.16
C VAL A 757 -2.75 6.90 -29.07
N GLU A 758 -3.03 7.42 -27.87
CA GLU A 758 -3.37 8.83 -27.70
C GLU A 758 -2.21 9.75 -28.02
N ILE A 759 -0.99 9.40 -27.59
CA ILE A 759 0.21 10.20 -27.86
C ILE A 759 0.69 10.13 -29.32
N CYS A 760 0.21 9.16 -30.11
CA CYS A 760 0.70 8.91 -31.46
C CYS A 760 0.43 10.14 -32.36
N PRO A 761 1.49 10.81 -32.87
CA PRO A 761 1.33 12.02 -33.66
C PRO A 761 1.02 11.72 -35.14
N ALA A 762 1.30 10.50 -35.60
CA ALA A 762 1.12 10.10 -36.99
C ALA A 762 -0.33 9.66 -37.24
N LYS A 763 -0.98 10.35 -38.19
CA LYS A 763 -2.38 10.12 -38.61
C LYS A 763 -2.44 9.86 -40.10
N SER A 764 -3.39 9.03 -40.52
CA SER A 764 -3.70 8.85 -41.94
C SER A 764 -4.18 10.18 -42.54
N LYS A 765 -3.77 10.44 -43.78
CA LYS A 765 -4.25 11.60 -44.56
C LYS A 765 -5.68 11.42 -45.06
N SER A 766 -6.13 10.17 -45.24
CA SER A 766 -7.48 9.83 -45.72
C SER A 766 -8.48 9.64 -44.57
N GLU A 767 -8.03 9.15 -43.41
CA GLU A 767 -8.88 8.93 -42.23
C GLU A 767 -8.21 9.47 -40.96
N VAL A 768 -8.60 10.66 -40.51
CA VAL A 768 -7.95 11.37 -39.40
C VAL A 768 -7.99 10.60 -38.06
N LYS A 769 -8.96 9.70 -37.90
CA LYS A 769 -9.09 8.85 -36.71
C LYS A 769 -8.12 7.66 -36.71
N HIS A 770 -7.71 7.19 -37.90
CA HIS A 770 -6.74 6.11 -38.04
C HIS A 770 -5.32 6.64 -37.83
N LYS A 771 -4.64 6.16 -36.79
CA LYS A 771 -3.27 6.53 -36.43
C LYS A 771 -2.29 5.44 -36.86
N ALA A 772 -0.98 5.67 -36.68
CA ALA A 772 0.03 4.62 -36.88
C ALA A 772 -0.06 3.47 -35.85
N ILE A 773 -0.88 3.61 -34.82
CA ILE A 773 -1.17 2.59 -33.83
C ILE A 773 -2.60 2.79 -33.32
N ASN A 774 -3.41 1.73 -33.29
CA ASN A 774 -4.84 1.80 -32.96
C ASN A 774 -5.23 0.67 -32.01
N MET A 775 -6.27 0.88 -31.20
CA MET A 775 -6.77 -0.17 -30.29
C MET A 775 -7.69 -1.12 -31.04
N GLU A 776 -7.39 -2.42 -30.98
CA GLU A 776 -8.23 -3.48 -31.55
C GLU A 776 -8.58 -4.52 -30.50
N MET A 777 -9.63 -5.31 -30.75
CA MET A 777 -9.99 -6.42 -29.86
C MET A 777 -8.83 -7.41 -29.73
N GLN A 778 -8.52 -7.80 -28.49
CA GLN A 778 -7.39 -8.69 -28.24
C GLN A 778 -7.61 -10.08 -28.84
N ALA A 779 -8.81 -10.64 -28.77
CA ALA A 779 -9.17 -11.85 -29.51
C ALA A 779 -9.60 -11.47 -30.94
N PRO A 780 -9.08 -12.13 -32.01
CA PRO A 780 -8.22 -13.32 -32.02
C PRO A 780 -6.70 -13.04 -32.00
N LEU A 781 -6.26 -11.77 -31.93
CA LEU A 781 -4.86 -11.36 -32.08
C LEU A 781 -3.90 -11.93 -31.02
N ARG A 782 -4.38 -12.23 -29.81
CA ARG A 782 -3.57 -12.66 -28.65
C ARG A 782 -2.56 -13.75 -29.03
N GLU A 783 -3.00 -14.82 -29.65
CA GLU A 783 -2.15 -16.00 -29.93
C GLU A 783 -1.02 -15.64 -30.89
N THR A 784 -1.35 -14.99 -32.00
CA THR A 784 -0.36 -14.55 -32.99
C THR A 784 0.61 -13.51 -32.42
N GLU A 785 0.12 -12.57 -31.61
CA GLU A 785 0.96 -11.53 -31.02
C GLU A 785 1.82 -12.06 -29.86
N SER A 786 1.40 -13.10 -29.15
CA SER A 786 2.24 -13.78 -28.14
C SER A 786 3.44 -14.45 -28.80
N VAL A 787 3.23 -15.12 -29.94
CA VAL A 787 4.33 -15.71 -30.73
C VAL A 787 5.25 -14.63 -31.30
N ASN A 788 4.69 -13.54 -31.83
CA ASN A 788 5.46 -12.38 -32.29
C ASN A 788 6.28 -11.75 -31.15
N TRP A 789 5.71 -11.63 -29.95
CA TRP A 789 6.38 -11.11 -28.76
C TRP A 789 7.56 -12.00 -28.34
N ASP A 790 7.37 -13.32 -28.26
CA ASP A 790 8.44 -14.25 -27.92
C ASP A 790 9.60 -14.18 -28.93
N PHE A 791 9.30 -14.08 -30.22
CA PHE A 791 10.32 -13.85 -31.24
C PHE A 791 11.03 -12.49 -31.07
N PHE A 792 10.27 -11.41 -30.81
CA PHE A 792 10.82 -10.07 -30.58
C PHE A 792 11.78 -9.99 -29.39
N VAL A 793 11.44 -10.65 -28.27
CA VAL A 793 12.31 -10.72 -27.09
C VAL A 793 13.64 -11.42 -27.44
N GLY A 794 13.60 -12.43 -28.33
CA GLY A 794 14.79 -13.12 -28.83
C GLY A 794 15.72 -12.29 -29.72
N LEU A 795 15.27 -11.19 -30.31
CA LEU A 795 16.09 -10.32 -31.18
C LEU A 795 17.18 -9.58 -30.38
N PRO A 796 18.36 -9.30 -30.97
CA PRO A 796 19.42 -8.56 -30.29
C PRO A 796 18.95 -7.18 -29.81
N GLU A 797 19.48 -6.73 -28.68
CA GLU A 797 19.26 -5.35 -28.21
C GLU A 797 20.13 -4.42 -29.04
N PHE A 798 19.68 -3.17 -29.23
CA PHE A 798 20.47 -2.20 -29.97
C PHE A 798 21.66 -1.74 -29.11
N ASP A 799 22.79 -1.48 -29.77
CA ASP A 799 24.02 -1.06 -29.11
C ASP A 799 23.84 0.33 -28.46
N ARG A 800 24.07 0.38 -27.14
CA ARG A 800 23.93 1.59 -26.32
C ARG A 800 24.94 2.68 -26.70
N GLU A 801 26.08 2.31 -27.27
CA GLU A 801 27.14 3.25 -27.69
C GLU A 801 26.81 3.96 -29.02
N ARG A 802 25.86 3.41 -29.77
CA ARG A 802 25.49 3.90 -31.12
C ARG A 802 24.27 4.81 -31.13
N ILE A 803 23.75 5.23 -29.97
CA ILE A 803 22.54 6.06 -29.90
C ILE A 803 22.78 7.37 -29.14
N SER A 804 21.93 8.36 -29.42
CA SER A 804 21.87 9.55 -28.58
C SER A 804 21.04 9.29 -27.32
N HIS A 805 21.65 9.51 -26.15
CA HIS A 805 21.00 9.40 -24.85
C HIS A 805 20.12 10.62 -24.49
N THR A 806 20.04 11.60 -25.40
CA THR A 806 19.24 12.83 -25.22
C THR A 806 18.04 12.91 -26.16
N GLN A 807 17.94 12.03 -27.16
CA GLN A 807 16.82 12.01 -28.11
C GLN A 807 15.77 10.96 -27.72
N VAL A 808 14.49 11.34 -27.81
CA VAL A 808 13.36 10.45 -27.48
C VAL A 808 13.39 9.18 -28.33
N LYS A 809 13.48 9.28 -29.66
CA LYS A 809 13.43 8.11 -30.55
C LYS A 809 14.57 7.11 -30.28
N ASP A 810 15.73 7.60 -29.85
CA ASP A 810 16.95 6.83 -29.66
C ASP A 810 16.94 6.12 -28.30
N THR A 811 16.64 6.83 -27.22
CA THR A 811 16.52 6.26 -25.87
C THR A 811 15.46 5.15 -25.78
N GLN A 812 14.44 5.17 -26.66
CA GLN A 812 13.42 4.11 -26.69
C GLN A 812 13.84 2.83 -27.43
N LEU A 813 15.06 2.79 -27.98
CA LEU A 813 15.71 1.54 -28.42
C LEU A 813 16.47 0.85 -27.28
N LEU A 814 16.63 1.51 -26.12
CA LEU A 814 17.24 0.91 -24.94
C LEU A 814 16.28 -0.07 -24.28
N GLU A 815 16.83 -1.20 -23.85
CA GLU A 815 16.12 -2.22 -23.08
C GLU A 815 15.56 -1.62 -21.77
N PRO A 816 14.24 -1.69 -21.52
CA PRO A 816 13.68 -1.27 -20.25
C PRO A 816 13.93 -2.31 -19.17
N LEU A 817 14.55 -1.89 -18.05
CA LEU A 817 14.78 -2.77 -16.89
C LEU A 817 13.73 -2.59 -15.78
N PHE A 818 12.57 -2.07 -16.16
CA PHE A 818 11.34 -2.00 -15.35
C PHE A 818 10.15 -2.32 -16.24
N GLU A 819 9.52 -3.47 -16.03
CA GLU A 819 8.49 -4.01 -16.92
C GLU A 819 7.34 -4.68 -16.15
N PHE A 820 6.13 -4.62 -16.72
CA PHE A 820 4.96 -5.40 -16.28
C PHE A 820 4.55 -5.22 -14.80
N SER A 821 4.80 -4.04 -14.24
CA SER A 821 4.46 -3.74 -12.84
C SER A 821 2.97 -3.87 -12.51
N GLY A 822 2.64 -4.03 -11.22
CA GLY A 822 1.27 -4.05 -10.71
C GLY A 822 0.54 -2.70 -10.70
N ALA A 823 1.09 -1.66 -11.33
CA ALA A 823 0.54 -0.31 -11.33
C ALA A 823 -0.78 -0.20 -12.13
N CYS A 824 -1.58 0.84 -11.84
CA CYS A 824 -2.83 1.16 -12.54
C CYS A 824 -2.67 1.17 -14.08
N ALA A 825 -3.72 0.80 -14.81
CA ALA A 825 -3.76 1.01 -16.26
C ALA A 825 -3.64 2.52 -16.56
N GLY A 826 -2.58 2.90 -17.28
CA GLY A 826 -2.30 4.31 -17.56
C GLY A 826 -1.59 5.05 -16.44
N CYS A 827 -0.93 4.38 -15.48
CA CYS A 827 -0.22 5.02 -14.38
C CYS A 827 0.75 6.13 -14.85
N GLY A 828 0.68 7.31 -14.23
CA GLY A 828 1.57 8.43 -14.56
C GLY A 828 2.98 8.36 -13.97
N GLU A 829 3.23 7.45 -13.02
CA GLU A 829 4.53 7.33 -12.34
C GLU A 829 5.53 6.45 -13.11
N THR A 830 5.09 5.25 -13.52
CA THR A 830 5.98 4.21 -14.04
C THR A 830 6.72 4.53 -15.35
N PRO A 831 6.22 5.39 -16.26
CA PRO A 831 7.01 5.83 -17.41
C PRO A 831 8.33 6.52 -17.01
N TYR A 832 8.36 7.22 -15.88
CA TYR A 832 9.59 7.86 -15.36
C TYR A 832 10.58 6.83 -14.81
N ILE A 833 10.12 5.82 -14.06
CA ILE A 833 10.97 4.73 -13.57
C ILE A 833 11.49 3.89 -14.74
N LYS A 834 10.66 3.61 -15.75
CA LYS A 834 11.10 2.93 -16.97
C LYS A 834 12.19 3.73 -17.69
N LEU A 835 12.03 5.04 -17.83
CA LEU A 835 13.07 5.90 -18.41
C LEU A 835 14.36 5.86 -17.58
N LEU A 836 14.23 5.95 -16.25
CA LEU A 836 15.37 5.85 -15.33
C LEU A 836 16.18 4.57 -15.57
N THR A 837 15.49 3.42 -15.64
CA THR A 837 16.16 2.12 -15.79
C THR A 837 16.70 1.90 -17.20
N GLN A 838 16.07 2.47 -18.24
CA GLN A 838 16.65 2.46 -19.60
C GLN A 838 17.99 3.20 -19.63
N LEU A 839 18.06 4.37 -18.97
CA LEU A 839 19.25 5.22 -18.99
C LEU A 839 20.39 4.67 -18.12
N PHE A 840 20.11 4.22 -16.89
CA PHE A 840 21.17 3.92 -15.90
C PHE A 840 21.03 2.55 -15.22
N GLY A 841 20.08 1.71 -15.65
CA GLY A 841 19.62 0.55 -14.89
C GLY A 841 20.67 -0.54 -14.63
N ASP A 842 21.72 -0.63 -15.45
CA ASP A 842 22.77 -1.64 -15.33
C ASP A 842 23.83 -1.33 -14.24
N ARG A 843 23.64 -0.22 -13.50
CA ARG A 843 24.53 0.26 -12.42
C ARG A 843 23.76 0.98 -11.31
N LEU A 844 22.48 0.67 -11.15
CA LEU A 844 21.54 1.44 -10.34
C LEU A 844 21.31 0.81 -8.96
N LEU A 845 21.38 1.63 -7.91
CA LEU A 845 20.92 1.30 -6.56
C LEU A 845 19.69 2.17 -6.23
N ILE A 846 18.56 1.54 -5.92
CA ILE A 846 17.29 2.23 -5.59
C ILE A 846 17.01 2.09 -4.11
N ALA A 847 16.99 3.23 -3.42
CA ALA A 847 16.26 3.40 -2.18
C ALA A 847 14.85 3.88 -2.52
N ASN A 848 13.83 3.07 -2.21
CA ASN A 848 12.45 3.40 -2.52
C ASN A 848 11.64 3.68 -1.25
N ALA A 849 11.00 4.84 -1.17
CA ALA A 849 10.07 5.16 -0.09
C ALA A 849 8.80 4.29 -0.20
N THR A 850 8.20 3.99 0.95
CA THR A 850 6.89 3.31 0.96
C THR A 850 5.83 4.20 0.29
N GLY A 851 5.05 3.65 -0.63
CA GLY A 851 4.06 4.38 -1.42
C GLY A 851 3.66 3.59 -2.66
N CYS A 852 3.01 4.23 -3.64
CA CYS A 852 2.69 3.56 -4.92
C CYS A 852 3.91 2.85 -5.52
N SER A 853 5.05 3.57 -5.55
CA SER A 853 6.32 3.10 -6.09
C SER A 853 6.85 1.82 -5.44
N SER A 854 6.70 1.66 -4.13
CA SER A 854 7.10 0.42 -3.48
C SER A 854 6.07 -0.69 -3.68
N ILE A 855 4.77 -0.37 -3.76
CA ILE A 855 3.72 -1.36 -4.00
C ILE A 855 3.85 -1.96 -5.40
N TYR A 856 3.81 -1.17 -6.48
CA TYR A 856 3.98 -1.78 -7.79
C TYR A 856 5.42 -2.22 -8.09
N GLY A 857 6.41 -1.72 -7.33
CA GLY A 857 7.84 -1.98 -7.51
C GLY A 857 8.39 -3.19 -6.75
N GLY A 858 7.75 -3.60 -5.66
CA GLY A 858 8.26 -4.65 -4.75
C GLY A 858 7.18 -5.45 -4.02
N ASN A 859 5.90 -5.36 -4.42
CA ASN A 859 4.85 -6.19 -3.84
C ASN A 859 4.82 -7.59 -4.47
N LEU A 860 5.16 -8.59 -3.65
CA LEU A 860 5.11 -10.00 -4.02
C LEU A 860 3.69 -10.40 -4.48
N PRO A 861 3.57 -11.40 -5.39
CA PRO A 861 4.57 -12.41 -5.72
C PRO A 861 5.60 -12.05 -6.80
N THR A 862 5.43 -10.93 -7.51
CA THR A 862 6.25 -10.60 -8.68
C THR A 862 6.84 -9.19 -8.61
N THR A 863 8.07 -9.04 -9.06
CA THR A 863 8.84 -7.79 -9.09
C THR A 863 9.08 -7.34 -10.54
N PRO A 864 8.86 -6.06 -10.88
CA PRO A 864 9.01 -5.51 -12.23
C PRO A 864 10.44 -5.12 -12.61
N TYR A 865 11.33 -4.92 -11.64
CA TYR A 865 12.74 -4.66 -11.91
C TYR A 865 13.37 -5.91 -12.50
N THR A 866 14.06 -5.79 -13.63
CA THR A 866 14.66 -6.92 -14.36
C THR A 866 16.14 -6.68 -14.65
N VAL A 867 16.78 -7.65 -15.30
CA VAL A 867 18.20 -7.61 -15.67
C VAL A 867 18.34 -7.63 -17.19
N ASN A 868 19.40 -7.01 -17.69
CA ASN A 868 19.79 -7.10 -19.10
C ASN A 868 20.41 -8.47 -19.41
N ARG A 869 20.80 -8.68 -20.68
CA ARG A 869 21.44 -9.92 -21.14
C ARG A 869 22.75 -10.28 -20.42
N GLN A 870 23.44 -9.32 -19.82
CA GLN A 870 24.65 -9.54 -19.02
C GLN A 870 24.33 -9.86 -17.55
N GLY A 871 23.05 -9.98 -17.18
CA GLY A 871 22.62 -10.22 -15.80
C GLY A 871 22.70 -8.99 -14.89
N ARG A 872 22.84 -7.79 -15.46
CA ARG A 872 22.95 -6.53 -14.71
C ARG A 872 21.61 -5.80 -14.70
N GLY A 873 21.20 -5.26 -13.56
CA GLY A 873 19.98 -4.48 -13.44
C GLY A 873 19.90 -3.73 -12.12
N PRO A 874 18.79 -3.01 -11.87
CA PRO A 874 18.62 -2.23 -10.65
C PRO A 874 18.60 -3.13 -9.42
N ALA A 875 19.44 -2.82 -8.43
CA ALA A 875 19.26 -3.34 -7.07
C ALA A 875 18.26 -2.42 -6.35
N TRP A 876 17.24 -3.00 -5.74
CA TRP A 876 16.11 -2.25 -5.18
C TRP A 876 15.86 -2.65 -3.74
N SER A 877 15.58 -1.67 -2.88
CA SER A 877 15.15 -1.91 -1.51
C SER A 877 14.20 -0.82 -1.03
N ASN A 878 13.22 -1.21 -0.21
CA ASN A 878 12.36 -0.32 0.57
C ASN A 878 12.66 -0.53 2.05
N SER A 879 13.12 0.54 2.71
CA SER A 879 13.23 0.59 4.17
C SER A 879 11.86 0.94 4.77
N LEU A 880 11.58 2.21 5.04
CA LEU A 880 10.30 2.68 5.57
C LEU A 880 9.74 3.84 4.72
N PHE A 881 8.70 4.50 5.24
CA PHE A 881 8.07 5.64 4.57
C PHE A 881 8.84 6.94 4.87
N GLU A 882 9.29 7.08 6.11
CA GLU A 882 9.89 8.28 6.69
C GLU A 882 11.39 8.44 6.40
N ASP A 883 12.13 7.35 6.14
CA ASP A 883 13.60 7.32 6.16
C ASP A 883 14.28 7.14 4.80
N ASN A 884 13.53 7.19 3.71
CA ASN A 884 14.06 6.80 2.40
C ASN A 884 15.25 7.66 1.94
N ALA A 885 15.31 8.92 2.36
CA ALA A 885 16.42 9.79 2.00
C ALA A 885 17.70 9.33 2.69
N GLU A 886 17.62 9.14 3.99
CA GLU A 886 18.68 8.70 4.88
C GLU A 886 19.17 7.30 4.48
N PHE A 887 18.24 6.42 4.11
CA PHE A 887 18.53 5.09 3.60
C PHE A 887 19.36 5.14 2.31
N GLY A 888 18.96 5.98 1.35
CA GLY A 888 19.74 6.22 0.12
C GLY A 888 21.09 6.88 0.38
N LEU A 889 21.18 7.79 1.34
CA LEU A 889 22.46 8.35 1.79
C LEU A 889 23.38 7.26 2.35
N GLY A 890 22.84 6.33 3.15
CA GLY A 890 23.57 5.15 3.63
C GLY A 890 24.16 4.32 2.49
N MET A 891 23.38 4.07 1.41
CA MET A 891 23.89 3.40 0.21
C MET A 891 25.04 4.18 -0.44
N ARG A 892 24.93 5.51 -0.57
CA ARG A 892 25.99 6.37 -1.13
C ARG A 892 27.27 6.30 -0.32
N LEU A 893 27.17 6.39 1.02
CA LEU A 893 28.32 6.30 1.91
C LEU A 893 29.04 4.95 1.76
N ALA A 894 28.29 3.85 1.66
CA ALA A 894 28.85 2.52 1.46
C ALA A 894 29.61 2.42 0.11
N VAL A 895 29.01 2.90 -0.98
CA VAL A 895 29.67 2.88 -2.30
C VAL A 895 30.94 3.76 -2.30
N ASP A 896 30.89 4.95 -1.70
CA ASP A 896 32.07 5.84 -1.58
C ASP A 896 33.21 5.14 -0.84
N GLN A 897 32.91 4.59 0.34
CA GLN A 897 33.92 3.96 1.19
C GLN A 897 34.53 2.72 0.54
N GLN A 898 33.71 1.87 -0.08
CA GLN A 898 34.20 0.67 -0.76
C GLN A 898 35.03 1.01 -2.01
N ASN A 899 34.63 2.04 -2.76
CA ASN A 899 35.43 2.52 -3.89
C ASN A 899 36.79 3.05 -3.42
N GLN A 900 36.83 3.89 -2.38
CA GLN A 900 38.08 4.39 -1.80
C GLN A 900 38.98 3.26 -1.31
N TYR A 901 38.41 2.27 -0.62
CA TYR A 901 39.15 1.10 -0.15
C TYR A 901 39.72 0.27 -1.31
N ALA A 902 38.93 0.07 -2.38
CA ALA A 902 39.39 -0.59 -3.59
C ALA A 902 40.57 0.15 -4.24
N GLN A 903 40.54 1.49 -4.31
CA GLN A 903 41.64 2.30 -4.84
C GLN A 903 42.92 2.20 -3.99
N GLN A 904 42.78 2.19 -2.66
CA GLN A 904 43.92 2.00 -1.74
C GLN A 904 44.58 0.63 -1.94
N LEU A 905 43.77 -0.44 -2.00
CA LEU A 905 44.27 -1.80 -2.25
C LEU A 905 44.89 -1.95 -3.64
N LEU A 906 44.30 -1.34 -4.67
CA LEU A 906 44.89 -1.30 -6.02
C LEU A 906 46.30 -0.68 -6.00
N THR A 907 46.45 0.43 -5.28
CA THR A 907 47.74 1.13 -5.15
C THR A 907 48.75 0.24 -4.42
N ALA A 908 48.35 -0.37 -3.29
CA ALA A 908 49.20 -1.27 -2.51
C ALA A 908 49.64 -2.51 -3.29
N LEU A 909 48.77 -3.04 -4.16
CA LEU A 909 49.02 -4.23 -4.97
C LEU A 909 49.60 -3.92 -6.37
N SER A 910 50.00 -2.67 -6.63
CA SER A 910 50.44 -2.23 -7.96
C SER A 910 51.57 -3.08 -8.53
N GLY A 911 52.54 -3.49 -7.70
CA GLY A 911 53.63 -4.38 -8.12
C GLY A 911 53.16 -5.75 -8.60
N SER A 912 52.10 -6.30 -7.99
CA SER A 912 51.56 -7.63 -8.33
C SER A 912 50.52 -7.61 -9.46
N LEU A 913 49.84 -6.47 -9.66
CA LEU A 913 48.76 -6.33 -10.66
C LEU A 913 49.21 -5.69 -11.98
N GLY A 914 50.37 -5.02 -11.94
CA GLY A 914 50.95 -4.26 -13.04
C GLY A 914 50.49 -2.79 -13.02
N GLY A 915 51.45 -1.88 -12.92
CA GLY A 915 51.19 -0.44 -12.76
C GLY A 915 50.36 0.19 -13.88
N ALA A 916 50.46 -0.30 -15.12
CA ALA A 916 49.65 0.18 -16.24
C ALA A 916 48.15 -0.09 -16.04
N LEU A 917 47.78 -1.30 -15.58
CA LEU A 917 46.38 -1.64 -15.30
C LEU A 917 45.86 -0.84 -14.10
N VAL A 918 46.66 -0.69 -13.05
CA VAL A 918 46.27 0.09 -11.86
C VAL A 918 46.03 1.55 -12.21
N THR A 919 46.94 2.19 -12.94
CA THR A 919 46.78 3.58 -13.40
C THR A 919 45.52 3.71 -14.26
N ALA A 920 45.34 2.78 -15.21
CA ALA A 920 44.17 2.74 -16.07
C ALA A 920 42.85 2.56 -15.29
N LEU A 921 42.83 1.85 -14.16
CA LEU A 921 41.64 1.68 -13.31
C LEU A 921 41.32 2.94 -12.48
N LEU A 922 42.37 3.63 -11.99
CA LEU A 922 42.24 4.81 -11.13
C LEU A 922 41.85 6.08 -11.92
N GLU A 923 42.37 6.23 -13.14
CA GLU A 923 42.18 7.44 -13.97
C GLU A 923 41.05 7.30 -15.00
N ALA A 924 40.23 6.24 -14.92
CA ALA A 924 39.19 5.97 -15.91
C ALA A 924 38.08 7.04 -15.89
N ASP A 925 37.88 7.73 -17.02
CA ASP A 925 36.69 8.55 -17.25
C ASP A 925 35.46 7.65 -17.47
N GLN A 926 34.48 7.79 -16.57
CA GLN A 926 33.22 7.05 -16.57
C GLN A 926 32.01 7.97 -16.79
N SER A 927 32.21 9.15 -17.38
CA SER A 927 31.15 10.12 -17.69
C SER A 927 30.22 9.69 -18.84
N LYS A 928 30.65 8.71 -19.65
CA LYS A 928 29.91 8.19 -20.81
C LYS A 928 29.84 6.67 -20.78
N GLU A 929 28.87 6.11 -21.52
CA GLU A 929 28.65 4.66 -21.66
C GLU A 929 29.91 3.89 -22.06
N SER A 930 30.65 4.37 -23.08
CA SER A 930 31.89 3.73 -23.54
C SER A 930 32.97 3.69 -22.46
N GLY A 931 33.04 4.70 -21.60
CA GLY A 931 33.97 4.77 -20.47
C GLY A 931 33.61 3.76 -19.37
N ILE A 932 32.31 3.62 -19.07
CA ILE A 932 31.80 2.63 -18.12
C ILE A 932 32.07 1.21 -18.62
N GLU A 933 31.83 0.92 -19.89
CA GLU A 933 32.09 -0.41 -20.46
C GLU A 933 33.60 -0.72 -20.52
N ALA A 934 34.44 0.27 -20.89
CA ALA A 934 35.89 0.12 -20.80
C ALA A 934 36.36 -0.15 -19.35
N GLN A 935 35.77 0.53 -18.35
CA GLN A 935 36.10 0.27 -16.94
C GLN A 935 35.67 -1.13 -16.51
N ARG A 936 34.53 -1.63 -16.96
CA ARG A 936 34.09 -3.01 -16.69
C ARG A 936 35.05 -4.04 -17.26
N GLN A 937 35.59 -3.81 -18.46
CA GLN A 937 36.61 -4.67 -19.05
C GLN A 937 37.89 -4.67 -18.21
N ARG A 938 38.33 -3.51 -17.72
CA ARG A 938 39.48 -3.39 -16.80
C ARG A 938 39.23 -4.11 -15.48
N VAL A 939 38.05 -3.98 -14.90
CA VAL A 939 37.67 -4.68 -13.66
C VAL A 939 37.59 -6.19 -13.88
N ALA A 940 37.09 -6.66 -15.03
CA ALA A 940 37.11 -8.08 -15.38
C ALA A 940 38.55 -8.62 -15.52
N GLU A 941 39.46 -7.83 -16.12
CA GLU A 941 40.89 -8.16 -16.13
C GLU A 941 41.49 -8.20 -14.72
N LEU A 942 41.18 -7.20 -13.89
CA LEU A 942 41.60 -7.14 -12.50
C LEU A 942 41.18 -8.40 -11.72
N LYS A 943 39.90 -8.79 -11.81
CA LYS A 943 39.38 -9.99 -11.14
C LYS A 943 40.11 -11.26 -11.57
N ARG A 944 40.44 -11.41 -12.86
CA ARG A 944 41.25 -12.52 -13.37
C ARG A 944 42.66 -12.53 -12.79
N LYS A 945 43.32 -11.36 -12.68
CA LYS A 945 44.65 -11.25 -12.05
C LYS A 945 44.61 -11.52 -10.55
N LEU A 946 43.62 -11.00 -9.82
CA LEU A 946 43.47 -11.23 -8.38
C LEU A 946 43.31 -12.71 -8.05
N ALA A 947 42.65 -13.50 -8.90
CA ALA A 947 42.54 -14.95 -8.74
C ALA A 947 43.90 -15.68 -8.79
N THR A 948 44.96 -15.04 -9.28
CA THR A 948 46.33 -15.59 -9.34
C THR A 948 47.24 -15.07 -8.24
N VAL A 949 46.78 -14.09 -7.43
CA VAL A 949 47.56 -13.45 -6.37
C VAL A 949 47.10 -13.97 -5.01
N ASP A 950 47.93 -14.79 -4.37
CA ASP A 950 47.62 -15.36 -3.06
C ASP A 950 48.04 -14.43 -1.90
N LEU A 951 47.40 -13.26 -1.83
CA LEU A 951 47.58 -12.30 -0.74
C LEU A 951 46.22 -11.98 -0.09
N PRO A 952 46.14 -11.81 1.25
CA PRO A 952 44.91 -11.38 1.90
C PRO A 952 44.33 -10.10 1.29
N ALA A 953 45.18 -9.10 1.01
CA ALA A 953 44.78 -7.86 0.35
C ALA A 953 44.18 -8.07 -1.05
N ALA A 954 44.59 -9.11 -1.80
CA ALA A 954 44.02 -9.42 -3.10
C ALA A 954 42.62 -10.04 -2.98
N ARG A 955 42.39 -10.87 -1.94
CA ARG A 955 41.06 -11.41 -1.61
C ARG A 955 40.12 -10.28 -1.16
N GLU A 956 40.60 -9.35 -0.34
CA GLU A 956 39.85 -8.16 0.05
C GLU A 956 39.51 -7.29 -1.16
N LEU A 957 40.47 -7.00 -2.04
CA LEU A 957 40.21 -6.21 -3.25
C LEU A 957 39.18 -6.89 -4.15
N LEU A 958 39.18 -8.23 -4.24
CA LEU A 958 38.20 -8.97 -5.03
C LEU A 958 36.76 -8.74 -4.55
N THR A 959 36.52 -8.58 -3.25
CA THR A 959 35.16 -8.36 -2.70
C THR A 959 34.60 -6.97 -3.04
N VAL A 960 35.47 -5.96 -3.19
CA VAL A 960 35.09 -4.56 -3.48
C VAL A 960 35.39 -4.10 -4.90
N ALA A 961 36.01 -4.93 -5.74
CA ALA A 961 36.46 -4.56 -7.09
C ALA A 961 35.33 -4.01 -7.98
N ASP A 962 34.10 -4.48 -7.81
CA ASP A 962 32.96 -3.99 -8.60
C ASP A 962 32.61 -2.51 -8.31
N MET A 963 33.05 -1.97 -7.18
CA MET A 963 32.83 -0.56 -6.81
C MET A 963 33.72 0.40 -7.60
N LEU A 964 34.74 -0.09 -8.31
CA LEU A 964 35.55 0.70 -9.26
C LEU A 964 34.74 1.13 -10.50
N VAL A 965 33.64 0.44 -10.79
CA VAL A 965 32.65 0.86 -11.79
C VAL A 965 31.63 1.77 -11.11
N ARG A 966 31.44 2.99 -11.63
CA ARG A 966 30.52 4.02 -11.09
C ARG A 966 29.13 3.44 -10.86
N LYS A 967 28.61 3.56 -9.63
CA LYS A 967 27.23 3.23 -9.26
C LYS A 967 26.39 4.50 -9.17
N SER A 968 25.13 4.41 -9.60
CA SER A 968 24.17 5.52 -9.55
C SER A 968 23.14 5.25 -8.44
N VAL A 969 23.14 6.09 -7.40
CA VAL A 969 22.24 5.95 -6.25
C VAL A 969 21.01 6.84 -6.47
N TRP A 970 19.83 6.22 -6.51
CA TRP A 970 18.54 6.88 -6.74
C TRP A 970 17.58 6.68 -5.57
N LEU A 971 17.00 7.78 -5.10
CA LEU A 971 16.01 7.85 -4.04
C LEU A 971 14.65 8.11 -4.69
N VAL A 972 13.81 7.09 -4.78
CA VAL A 972 12.52 7.16 -5.47
C VAL A 972 11.38 7.20 -4.46
N GLY A 973 10.45 8.14 -4.60
CA GLY A 973 9.27 8.17 -3.75
C GLY A 973 8.19 9.14 -4.26
N GLY A 974 6.99 9.01 -3.69
CA GLY A 974 5.86 9.90 -4.01
C GLY A 974 5.92 11.24 -3.29
N ASP A 975 4.95 12.11 -3.58
CA ASP A 975 4.85 13.42 -2.95
C ASP A 975 4.65 13.35 -1.43
N GLY A 976 3.87 12.39 -0.92
CA GLY A 976 3.68 12.25 0.53
C GLY A 976 4.94 11.92 1.33
N TRP A 977 5.93 11.29 0.70
CA TRP A 977 7.23 11.14 1.33
C TRP A 977 8.00 12.47 1.30
N ALA A 978 8.21 13.02 0.10
CA ALA A 978 9.13 14.14 -0.10
C ALA A 978 8.64 15.47 0.49
N TYR A 979 7.32 15.69 0.52
CA TYR A 979 6.74 16.96 0.98
C TYR A 979 6.32 16.92 2.46
N ASP A 980 6.04 15.73 3.00
CA ASP A 980 5.48 15.55 4.34
C ASP A 980 6.41 14.73 5.25
N ILE A 981 6.25 13.41 5.33
CA ILE A 981 6.85 12.59 6.39
C ILE A 981 8.37 12.49 6.31
N GLY A 982 8.93 12.39 5.11
CA GLY A 982 10.37 12.31 4.87
C GLY A 982 11.00 13.65 4.50
N ALA A 983 10.26 14.76 4.62
CA ALA A 983 10.75 16.07 4.19
C ALA A 983 12.02 16.52 4.97
N GLY A 984 12.08 16.24 6.27
CA GLY A 984 13.25 16.57 7.09
C GLY A 984 14.50 15.76 6.72
N GLY A 985 14.33 14.46 6.44
CA GLY A 985 15.38 13.59 5.95
C GLY A 985 15.86 14.00 4.55
N LEU A 986 14.93 14.31 3.65
CA LEU A 986 15.22 14.78 2.31
C LEU A 986 16.00 16.10 2.32
N ASP A 987 15.58 17.07 3.13
CA ASP A 987 16.29 18.34 3.32
C ASP A 987 17.73 18.09 3.77
N HIS A 988 17.94 17.27 4.81
CA HIS A 988 19.28 16.93 5.31
C HIS A 988 20.17 16.28 4.23
N VAL A 989 19.62 15.35 3.46
CA VAL A 989 20.37 14.62 2.42
C VAL A 989 20.73 15.54 1.26
N LEU A 990 19.81 16.41 0.80
CA LEU A 990 20.12 17.44 -0.19
C LEU A 990 21.14 18.44 0.35
N GLY A 991 21.08 18.76 1.64
CA GLY A 991 22.01 19.63 2.35
C GLY A 991 23.41 19.02 2.58
N SER A 992 23.61 17.73 2.32
CA SER A 992 24.87 17.03 2.58
C SER A 992 25.93 17.23 1.50
N GLY A 993 25.53 17.69 0.30
CA GLY A 993 26.41 17.79 -0.87
C GLY A 993 26.82 16.45 -1.49
N ARG A 994 26.32 15.31 -0.99
CA ARG A 994 26.65 13.97 -1.52
C ARG A 994 25.97 13.71 -2.86
N ASN A 995 26.65 12.95 -3.72
CA ASN A 995 26.15 12.58 -5.06
C ASN A 995 25.04 11.52 -4.97
N VAL A 996 23.80 11.99 -4.83
CA VAL A 996 22.57 11.18 -4.83
C VAL A 996 21.53 11.82 -5.74
N ASN A 997 20.71 10.99 -6.38
CA ASN A 997 19.67 11.46 -7.29
C ASN A 997 18.29 11.17 -6.70
N VAL A 998 17.46 12.19 -6.52
CA VAL A 998 16.11 12.06 -5.98
C VAL A 998 15.09 12.18 -7.11
N LEU A 999 14.18 11.20 -7.20
CA LEU A 999 13.04 11.23 -8.11
C LEU A 999 11.74 11.25 -7.29
N VAL A 1000 11.10 12.41 -7.26
CA VAL A 1000 9.78 12.60 -6.64
C VAL A 1000 8.69 12.44 -7.70
N LEU A 1001 7.88 11.41 -7.53
CA LEU A 1001 6.73 11.08 -8.35
C LEU A 1001 5.51 11.84 -7.79
N ASP A 1002 5.35 13.09 -8.21
CA ASP A 1002 4.38 14.02 -7.61
C ASP A 1002 2.98 13.79 -8.18
N THR A 1003 2.18 13.04 -7.41
CA THR A 1003 0.76 12.80 -7.70
C THR A 1003 -0.15 13.80 -7.00
N GLU A 1004 0.40 14.68 -6.18
CA GLU A 1004 -0.28 15.71 -5.41
C GLU A 1004 -1.32 15.20 -4.40
N VAL A 1005 -1.28 13.91 -4.06
CA VAL A 1005 -2.11 13.24 -3.06
C VAL A 1005 -1.40 11.97 -2.60
N TYR A 1006 -1.78 11.42 -1.44
CA TYR A 1006 -1.32 10.11 -1.01
C TYR A 1006 -2.05 9.00 -1.78
N SER A 1007 -1.59 8.76 -3.00
CA SER A 1007 -2.23 7.88 -3.98
C SER A 1007 -2.38 6.42 -3.52
N ASN A 1008 -1.51 5.93 -2.62
CA ASN A 1008 -1.55 4.55 -2.14
C ASN A 1008 -2.64 4.28 -1.11
N THR A 1009 -2.77 5.17 -0.14
CA THR A 1009 -3.67 5.02 1.01
C THR A 1009 -5.10 5.48 0.70
N GLY A 1010 -5.39 5.89 -0.54
CA GLY A 1010 -6.74 6.20 -1.02
C GLY A 1010 -6.98 7.66 -1.40
N GLY A 1011 -5.92 8.46 -1.59
CA GLY A 1011 -6.03 9.84 -2.07
C GLY A 1011 -6.28 10.86 -0.96
N GLN A 1012 -5.54 10.75 0.14
CA GLN A 1012 -5.45 11.79 1.17
C GLN A 1012 -4.68 13.01 0.66
N MET A 1013 -4.96 14.18 1.23
CA MET A 1013 -4.20 15.37 0.89
C MET A 1013 -2.74 15.22 1.34
N SER A 1014 -1.87 15.97 0.68
CA SER A 1014 -0.45 16.13 1.01
C SER A 1014 -0.13 17.62 1.01
N LYS A 1015 1.06 18.00 1.48
CA LYS A 1015 1.55 19.38 1.26
C LYS A 1015 1.76 19.69 -0.24
N ALA A 1016 1.82 18.66 -1.09
CA ALA A 1016 1.87 18.80 -2.54
C ALA A 1016 0.48 18.98 -3.19
N THR A 1017 -0.62 18.72 -2.47
CA THR A 1017 -1.98 18.95 -2.98
C THR A 1017 -2.20 20.44 -3.31
N PRO A 1018 -2.75 20.79 -4.47
CA PRO A 1018 -3.01 22.16 -4.86
C PRO A 1018 -4.24 22.76 -4.18
N ARG A 1019 -4.33 24.08 -4.15
CA ARG A 1019 -5.49 24.81 -3.65
C ARG A 1019 -6.74 24.43 -4.46
N GLY A 1020 -7.86 24.23 -3.76
CA GLY A 1020 -9.16 23.92 -4.36
C GLY A 1020 -9.36 22.45 -4.76
N ALA A 1021 -8.32 21.62 -4.75
CA ALA A 1021 -8.48 20.20 -4.97
C ALA A 1021 -9.15 19.53 -3.76
N VAL A 1022 -10.12 18.67 -4.05
CA VAL A 1022 -10.78 17.79 -3.08
C VAL A 1022 -9.99 16.50 -2.97
N ALA A 1023 -9.59 16.18 -1.75
CA ALA A 1023 -8.94 14.94 -1.36
C ALA A 1023 -9.50 14.52 0.01
N LYS A 1024 -9.19 13.31 0.48
CA LYS A 1024 -9.50 12.95 1.88
C LYS A 1024 -8.70 13.87 2.82
N PHE A 1025 -9.31 14.32 3.93
CA PHE A 1025 -8.84 15.41 4.80
C PHE A 1025 -8.87 16.82 4.19
N ALA A 1026 -9.30 16.94 2.94
CA ALA A 1026 -9.59 18.20 2.25
C ALA A 1026 -10.93 18.10 1.52
N THR A 1027 -11.96 17.55 2.17
CA THR A 1027 -13.28 17.30 1.54
C THR A 1027 -13.98 18.58 1.08
N GLY A 1028 -13.72 19.70 1.76
CA GLY A 1028 -14.14 21.05 1.38
C GLY A 1028 -13.26 21.75 0.32
N GLY A 1029 -12.27 21.05 -0.23
CA GLY A 1029 -11.22 21.62 -1.07
C GLY A 1029 -10.08 22.19 -0.22
N LYS A 1030 -8.83 21.91 -0.62
CA LYS A 1030 -7.66 22.39 0.14
C LYS A 1030 -7.56 23.91 0.09
N GLU A 1031 -7.48 24.54 1.25
CA GLU A 1031 -7.42 26.01 1.35
C GLU A 1031 -6.02 26.57 1.13
N MET A 1032 -4.96 25.82 1.45
CA MET A 1032 -3.59 26.33 1.34
C MET A 1032 -2.95 26.02 -0.01
N ALA A 1033 -2.01 26.87 -0.44
CA ALA A 1033 -1.22 26.66 -1.65
C ALA A 1033 -0.38 25.36 -1.58
N LYS A 1034 0.08 24.89 -2.74
CA LYS A 1034 1.07 23.80 -2.85
C LYS A 1034 2.42 24.28 -2.28
N LYS A 1035 3.08 23.43 -1.47
CA LYS A 1035 4.46 23.66 -1.01
C LYS A 1035 5.42 23.67 -2.21
N ASP A 1036 6.34 24.64 -2.31
CA ASP A 1036 7.29 24.74 -3.44
C ASP A 1036 8.64 24.08 -3.09
N LEU A 1037 8.66 22.74 -3.14
CA LEU A 1037 9.85 21.94 -2.85
C LEU A 1037 11.03 22.26 -3.79
N ALA A 1038 10.75 22.66 -5.04
CA ALA A 1038 11.81 23.03 -5.98
C ALA A 1038 12.58 24.26 -5.46
N MET A 1039 11.87 25.29 -5.00
CA MET A 1039 12.49 26.50 -4.49
C MET A 1039 13.21 26.29 -3.15
N GLU A 1040 12.71 25.38 -2.30
CA GLU A 1040 13.40 24.97 -1.07
C GLU A 1040 14.77 24.34 -1.40
N ALA A 1041 14.81 23.38 -2.33
CA ALA A 1041 16.06 22.75 -2.74
C ALA A 1041 17.02 23.73 -3.45
N ILE A 1042 16.51 24.65 -4.27
CA ILE A 1042 17.31 25.68 -4.95
C ILE A 1042 17.99 26.62 -3.94
N SER A 1043 17.42 26.78 -2.74
CA SER A 1043 17.98 27.69 -1.72
C SER A 1043 19.40 27.31 -1.28
N TYR A 1044 19.77 26.02 -1.33
CA TYR A 1044 21.15 25.55 -1.07
C TYR A 1044 22.15 26.05 -2.12
N GLY A 1045 21.68 26.29 -3.34
CA GLY A 1045 22.48 26.82 -4.44
C GLY A 1045 23.36 25.79 -5.17
N TYR A 1046 23.68 24.64 -4.58
CA TYR A 1046 24.50 23.57 -5.18
C TYR A 1046 23.72 22.28 -5.50
N VAL A 1047 22.43 22.22 -5.18
CA VAL A 1047 21.54 21.11 -5.54
C VAL A 1047 21.06 21.31 -6.98
N TYR A 1048 21.18 20.29 -7.83
CA TYR A 1048 20.53 20.30 -9.14
C TYR A 1048 19.02 20.08 -8.96
N VAL A 1049 18.16 20.89 -9.59
CA VAL A 1049 16.70 20.77 -9.44
C VAL A 1049 16.00 20.83 -10.78
N ALA A 1050 15.02 19.95 -11.03
CA ALA A 1050 14.21 20.01 -12.23
C ALA A 1050 12.72 19.67 -11.97
N ARG A 1051 11.82 20.44 -12.59
CA ARG A 1051 10.39 20.06 -12.69
C ARG A 1051 10.13 19.53 -14.09
N VAL A 1052 9.57 18.31 -14.17
CA VAL A 1052 9.37 17.59 -15.43
C VAL A 1052 7.92 17.11 -15.59
N ALA A 1053 7.46 17.00 -16.83
CA ALA A 1053 6.17 16.43 -17.21
C ALA A 1053 6.28 15.85 -18.63
N LEU A 1054 6.11 14.52 -18.80
CA LEU A 1054 6.30 13.86 -20.10
C LEU A 1054 5.37 14.42 -21.19
N GLY A 1055 4.10 14.64 -20.85
CA GLY A 1055 3.13 15.25 -21.75
C GLY A 1055 3.38 16.74 -22.04
N GLY A 1056 4.12 17.42 -21.16
CA GLY A 1056 4.51 18.83 -21.30
C GLY A 1056 5.81 19.03 -22.09
N GLY A 1057 6.77 18.10 -21.97
CA GLY A 1057 8.06 18.15 -22.64
C GLY A 1057 8.86 16.85 -22.45
N ASP A 1058 8.77 15.92 -23.41
CA ASP A 1058 9.49 14.65 -23.39
C ASP A 1058 11.02 14.84 -23.47
N THR A 1059 11.48 15.69 -24.38
CA THR A 1059 12.91 16.00 -24.58
C THR A 1059 13.49 16.74 -23.37
N HIS A 1060 12.72 17.66 -22.77
CA HIS A 1060 13.07 18.32 -21.51
C HIS A 1060 13.25 17.30 -20.38
N THR A 1061 12.34 16.33 -20.26
CA THR A 1061 12.41 15.29 -19.24
C THR A 1061 13.68 14.45 -19.38
N ILE A 1062 14.01 13.97 -20.59
CA ILE A 1062 15.25 13.18 -20.81
C ILE A 1062 16.49 14.01 -20.47
N LYS A 1063 16.53 15.27 -20.92
CA LYS A 1063 17.64 16.19 -20.61
C LYS A 1063 17.82 16.36 -19.10
N ALA A 1064 16.72 16.52 -18.35
CA ALA A 1064 16.78 16.68 -16.92
C ALA A 1064 17.34 15.45 -16.18
N PHE A 1065 17.02 14.23 -16.64
CA PHE A 1065 17.59 12.98 -16.10
C PHE A 1065 19.09 12.87 -16.36
N GLN A 1066 19.53 13.22 -17.57
CA GLN A 1066 20.95 13.21 -17.93
C GLN A 1066 21.75 14.25 -17.14
N GLU A 1067 21.24 15.48 -17.02
CA GLU A 1067 21.90 16.54 -16.25
C GLU A 1067 21.94 16.23 -14.74
N ALA A 1068 20.86 15.68 -14.18
CA ALA A 1068 20.82 15.26 -12.78
C ALA A 1068 21.87 14.18 -12.47
N GLU A 1069 21.97 13.15 -13.32
CA GLU A 1069 22.93 12.06 -13.11
C GLU A 1069 24.38 12.50 -13.31
N ALA A 1070 24.62 13.42 -14.24
CA ALA A 1070 25.93 13.97 -14.52
C ALA A 1070 26.42 14.97 -13.45
N HIS A 1071 25.50 15.58 -12.69
CA HIS A 1071 25.84 16.49 -11.61
C HIS A 1071 26.58 15.75 -10.49
N ASP A 1072 27.77 16.23 -10.12
CA ASP A 1072 28.54 15.67 -9.02
C ASP A 1072 28.11 16.25 -7.67
N GLY A 1073 26.89 15.86 -7.27
CA GLY A 1073 26.25 16.37 -6.07
C GLY A 1073 24.80 15.93 -5.98
N PRO A 1074 24.03 16.49 -5.04
CA PRO A 1074 22.64 16.13 -4.86
C PRO A 1074 21.79 16.67 -6.00
N SER A 1075 20.88 15.82 -6.50
CA SER A 1075 19.95 16.14 -7.59
C SER A 1075 18.52 15.84 -7.18
N LEU A 1076 17.57 16.70 -7.57
CA LEU A 1076 16.14 16.56 -7.31
C LEU A 1076 15.33 16.72 -8.60
N ILE A 1077 14.63 15.67 -9.01
CA ILE A 1077 13.67 15.69 -10.11
C ILE A 1077 12.26 15.54 -9.54
N ILE A 1078 11.40 16.53 -9.79
CA ILE A 1078 9.98 16.50 -9.42
C ILE A 1078 9.16 16.25 -10.68
N ALA A 1079 8.57 15.07 -10.78
CA ALA A 1079 7.86 14.59 -11.97
C ALA A 1079 6.34 14.60 -11.76
N TYR A 1080 5.62 15.43 -12.53
CA TYR A 1080 4.16 15.46 -12.49
C TYR A 1080 3.57 14.12 -12.93
N SER A 1081 2.96 13.41 -11.99
CA SER A 1081 2.50 12.04 -12.16
C SER A 1081 0.98 11.99 -12.05
N HIS A 1082 0.29 11.90 -13.18
CA HIS A 1082 -1.16 11.82 -13.17
C HIS A 1082 -1.65 10.51 -12.51
N CYS A 1083 -2.78 10.58 -11.82
CA CYS A 1083 -3.29 9.49 -10.98
C CYS A 1083 -4.80 9.31 -11.12
N ILE A 1084 -5.29 8.09 -10.88
CA ILE A 1084 -6.73 7.78 -10.81
C ILE A 1084 -7.46 8.66 -9.77
N ALA A 1085 -6.76 9.11 -8.73
CA ALA A 1085 -7.29 10.00 -7.69
C ALA A 1085 -7.65 11.39 -8.22
N HIS A 1086 -7.13 11.80 -9.39
CA HIS A 1086 -7.51 13.07 -10.04
C HIS A 1086 -8.91 13.00 -10.65
N GLY A 1087 -9.38 11.79 -10.97
CA GLY A 1087 -10.76 11.52 -11.37
C GLY A 1087 -11.10 11.94 -12.80
N TYR A 1088 -10.28 11.52 -13.76
CA TYR A 1088 -10.54 11.61 -15.20
C TYR A 1088 -10.07 10.34 -15.91
N ASP A 1089 -10.36 10.22 -17.22
CA ASP A 1089 -9.92 9.05 -18.01
C ASP A 1089 -8.39 9.08 -18.21
N MET A 1090 -7.71 8.12 -17.58
CA MET A 1090 -6.24 7.98 -17.60
C MET A 1090 -5.66 7.84 -19.01
N GLY A 1091 -6.45 7.46 -20.02
CA GLY A 1091 -6.01 7.47 -21.42
C GLY A 1091 -5.61 8.86 -21.93
N PHE A 1092 -6.10 9.93 -21.31
CA PHE A 1092 -5.75 11.32 -21.61
C PHE A 1092 -4.72 11.92 -20.63
N GLY A 1093 -4.05 11.07 -19.84
CA GLY A 1093 -3.05 11.47 -18.86
C GLY A 1093 -2.05 12.50 -19.37
N LEU A 1094 -1.41 12.21 -20.51
CA LEU A 1094 -0.40 13.06 -21.13
C LEU A 1094 -0.96 14.39 -21.66
N ASN A 1095 -2.18 14.38 -22.21
CA ASN A 1095 -2.87 15.60 -22.62
C ASN A 1095 -3.11 16.50 -21.40
N GLN A 1096 -3.48 15.91 -20.27
CA GLN A 1096 -3.69 16.66 -19.04
C GLN A 1096 -2.37 17.18 -18.45
N GLN A 1097 -1.27 16.42 -18.51
CA GLN A 1097 0.06 16.96 -18.18
C GLN A 1097 0.43 18.14 -19.07
N LYS A 1098 0.10 18.09 -20.37
CA LYS A 1098 0.31 19.21 -21.29
C LYS A 1098 -0.52 20.43 -20.88
N ASN A 1099 -1.79 20.25 -20.54
CA ASN A 1099 -2.67 21.32 -20.06
C ASN A 1099 -2.16 21.93 -18.73
N ALA A 1100 -1.60 21.12 -17.84
CA ALA A 1100 -0.94 21.59 -16.62
C ALA A 1100 0.23 22.55 -16.92
N VAL A 1101 1.07 22.21 -17.91
CA VAL A 1101 2.16 23.12 -18.35
C VAL A 1101 1.60 24.37 -19.04
N LEU A 1102 0.66 24.21 -19.98
CA LEU A 1102 0.11 25.33 -20.76
C LEU A 1102 -0.67 26.33 -19.91
N SER A 1103 -1.23 25.92 -18.78
CA SER A 1103 -1.94 26.80 -17.84
C SER A 1103 -1.01 27.53 -16.87
N GLY A 1104 0.28 27.22 -16.85
CA GLY A 1104 1.21 27.71 -15.83
C GLY A 1104 1.14 26.98 -14.49
N TYR A 1105 0.20 26.04 -14.34
CA TYR A 1105 0.05 25.22 -13.13
C TYR A 1105 1.32 24.40 -12.82
N TRP A 1106 1.96 23.86 -13.87
CA TRP A 1106 3.19 23.09 -13.76
C TRP A 1106 4.29 23.65 -14.67
N PRO A 1107 4.99 24.73 -14.30
CA PRO A 1107 6.09 25.25 -15.10
C PRO A 1107 7.25 24.23 -15.17
N LEU A 1108 7.71 23.95 -16.38
CA LEU A 1108 8.93 23.17 -16.62
C LEU A 1108 10.15 24.05 -16.38
N MET A 1109 11.07 23.58 -15.53
CA MET A 1109 12.29 24.32 -15.18
C MET A 1109 13.43 23.37 -14.86
N ARG A 1110 14.66 23.90 -14.96
CA ARG A 1110 15.90 23.29 -14.49
C ARG A 1110 16.73 24.34 -13.77
N TYR A 1111 17.33 23.95 -12.65
CA TYR A 1111 18.35 24.71 -11.95
C TYR A 1111 19.62 23.86 -11.97
N ASN A 1112 20.63 24.30 -12.72
CA ASN A 1112 21.88 23.59 -12.90
C ASN A 1112 23.04 24.39 -12.25
N PRO A 1113 23.53 23.98 -11.07
CA PRO A 1113 24.64 24.64 -10.39
C PRO A 1113 25.90 24.77 -11.23
N GLY A 1114 26.17 23.83 -12.15
CA GLY A 1114 27.36 23.85 -13.02
C GLY A 1114 27.42 25.09 -13.92
N LEU A 1115 26.27 25.63 -14.34
CA LEU A 1115 26.22 26.86 -15.13
C LEU A 1115 26.78 28.07 -14.37
N ARG A 1116 26.74 28.06 -13.04
CA ARG A 1116 27.35 29.13 -12.23
C ARG A 1116 28.88 29.12 -12.36
N LEU A 1117 29.50 27.94 -12.49
CA LEU A 1117 30.94 27.81 -12.73
C LEU A 1117 31.33 28.36 -14.11
N GLU A 1118 30.41 28.29 -15.07
CA GLU A 1118 30.55 28.92 -16.39
C GLU A 1118 30.20 30.42 -16.38
N GLY A 1119 29.89 31.01 -15.22
CA GLY A 1119 29.48 32.41 -15.09
C GLY A 1119 28.06 32.71 -15.59
N LYS A 1120 27.26 31.70 -15.95
CA LYS A 1120 25.88 31.82 -16.45
C LYS A 1120 24.85 31.76 -15.31
N ASN A 1121 23.60 32.08 -15.62
CA ASN A 1121 22.50 31.89 -14.69
C ASN A 1121 22.16 30.38 -14.58
N PRO A 1122 22.19 29.79 -13.37
CA PRO A 1122 21.84 28.39 -13.16
C PRO A 1122 20.35 28.08 -13.39
N PHE A 1123 19.46 29.07 -13.24
CA PHE A 1123 18.01 28.88 -13.36
C PHE A 1123 17.54 29.03 -14.82
N GLN A 1124 16.93 27.98 -15.36
CA GLN A 1124 16.37 27.92 -16.70
C GLN A 1124 14.87 27.63 -16.60
N LEU A 1125 14.04 28.50 -17.17
CA LEU A 1125 12.60 28.28 -17.33
C LEU A 1125 12.34 27.73 -18.74
N ASP A 1126 12.08 26.42 -18.84
CA ASP A 1126 12.00 25.68 -20.11
C ASP A 1126 10.56 25.64 -20.68
N SER A 1127 9.56 26.06 -19.89
CA SER A 1127 8.18 26.24 -20.34
C SER A 1127 7.90 27.66 -20.83
N LYS A 1128 6.94 27.81 -21.76
CA LYS A 1128 6.46 29.12 -22.21
C LYS A 1128 5.43 29.69 -21.23
N ALA A 1129 5.19 31.01 -21.33
CA ALA A 1129 4.16 31.69 -20.55
C ALA A 1129 2.78 31.00 -20.68
N PRO A 1130 1.95 31.07 -19.62
CA PRO A 1130 0.60 30.49 -19.63
C PRO A 1130 -0.20 30.94 -20.87
N SER A 1131 -0.82 29.96 -21.55
CA SER A 1131 -1.54 30.15 -22.81
C SER A 1131 -2.97 29.62 -22.78
N ILE A 1132 -3.37 28.96 -21.69
CA ILE A 1132 -4.76 28.60 -21.39
C ILE A 1132 -5.09 29.01 -19.95
N ALA A 1133 -6.37 29.29 -19.67
CA ALA A 1133 -6.81 29.59 -18.31
C ALA A 1133 -6.69 28.37 -17.38
N LEU A 1134 -6.35 28.60 -16.09
CA LEU A 1134 -6.23 27.53 -15.09
C LEU A 1134 -7.51 26.71 -14.97
N LYS A 1135 -8.66 27.38 -15.01
CA LYS A 1135 -9.99 26.74 -15.03
C LYS A 1135 -10.13 25.64 -16.07
N LYS A 1136 -9.54 25.81 -17.26
CA LYS A 1136 -9.61 24.80 -18.34
C LYS A 1136 -8.89 23.52 -17.94
N TYR A 1137 -7.73 23.62 -17.31
CA TYR A 1137 -7.00 22.46 -16.77
C TYR A 1137 -7.76 21.85 -15.58
N ALA A 1138 -8.09 22.65 -14.57
CA ALA A 1138 -8.65 22.16 -13.31
C ALA A 1138 -10.00 21.46 -13.50
N TYR A 1139 -10.89 21.99 -14.36
CA TYR A 1139 -12.24 21.46 -14.52
C TYR A 1139 -12.34 20.25 -15.46
N GLU A 1140 -11.21 19.76 -15.99
CA GLU A 1140 -11.12 18.43 -16.61
C GLU A 1140 -11.01 17.31 -15.55
N GLU A 1141 -10.78 17.64 -14.28
CA GLU A 1141 -10.55 16.68 -13.20
C GLU A 1141 -11.70 16.68 -12.17
N ALA A 1142 -12.16 15.48 -11.75
CA ALA A 1142 -13.22 15.37 -10.76
C ALA A 1142 -12.84 15.97 -9.40
N ARG A 1143 -11.54 15.94 -9.04
CA ARG A 1143 -11.05 16.51 -7.78
C ARG A 1143 -11.32 18.02 -7.64
N TYR A 1144 -11.55 18.76 -8.73
CA TYR A 1144 -12.00 20.15 -8.65
C TYR A 1144 -13.51 20.30 -8.94
N THR A 1145 -14.03 19.57 -9.93
CA THR A 1145 -15.44 19.73 -10.32
C THR A 1145 -16.43 19.22 -9.28
N MET A 1146 -16.05 18.26 -8.43
CA MET A 1146 -16.88 17.85 -7.30
C MET A 1146 -17.18 19.01 -6.35
N LEU A 1147 -16.19 19.86 -6.09
CA LEU A 1147 -16.37 21.03 -5.21
C LEU A 1147 -17.36 22.03 -5.78
N THR A 1148 -17.38 22.21 -7.10
CA THR A 1148 -18.35 23.11 -7.77
C THR A 1148 -19.80 22.69 -7.57
N ARG A 1149 -20.04 21.40 -7.25
CA ARG A 1149 -21.37 20.84 -7.00
C ARG A 1149 -21.73 20.83 -5.51
N SER A 1150 -20.76 20.52 -4.64
CA SER A 1150 -20.99 20.45 -3.19
C SER A 1150 -20.93 21.83 -2.51
N HIS A 1151 -19.98 22.68 -2.89
CA HIS A 1151 -19.72 24.00 -2.30
C HIS A 1151 -19.36 25.04 -3.38
N PRO A 1152 -20.33 25.54 -4.17
CA PRO A 1152 -20.06 26.38 -5.34
C PRO A 1152 -19.37 27.71 -5.03
N ASP A 1153 -19.68 28.34 -3.89
CA ASP A 1153 -19.06 29.60 -3.47
C ASP A 1153 -17.58 29.41 -3.10
N ALA A 1154 -17.29 28.37 -2.32
CA ALA A 1154 -15.92 27.99 -1.97
C ALA A 1154 -15.12 27.64 -3.23
N ALA A 1155 -15.72 26.89 -4.17
CA ALA A 1155 -15.07 26.53 -5.43
C ALA A 1155 -14.67 27.76 -6.27
N ARG A 1156 -15.52 28.80 -6.33
CA ARG A 1156 -15.20 30.05 -7.05
C ARG A 1156 -14.05 30.79 -6.39
N LYS A 1157 -14.10 30.96 -5.07
CA LYS A 1157 -13.06 31.64 -4.29
C LYS A 1157 -11.72 30.91 -4.43
N LEU A 1158 -11.70 29.60 -4.20
CA LEU A 1158 -10.48 28.79 -4.22
C LEU A 1158 -9.87 28.72 -5.63
N LEU A 1159 -10.68 28.76 -6.69
CA LEU A 1159 -10.16 28.85 -8.06
C LEU A 1159 -9.47 30.20 -8.31
N HIS A 1160 -10.05 31.32 -7.87
CA HIS A 1160 -9.42 32.63 -7.98
C HIS A 1160 -8.09 32.68 -7.22
N ASP A 1161 -8.07 32.25 -5.96
CA ASP A 1161 -6.85 32.17 -5.16
C ASP A 1161 -5.80 31.24 -5.80
N ALA A 1162 -6.22 30.18 -6.50
CA ALA A 1162 -5.32 29.28 -7.22
C ALA A 1162 -4.74 29.92 -8.49
N GLU A 1163 -5.52 30.76 -9.19
CA GLU A 1163 -5.02 31.59 -10.30
C GLU A 1163 -3.95 32.57 -9.81
N ASP A 1164 -4.16 33.20 -8.66
CA ASP A 1164 -3.17 34.08 -8.00
C ASP A 1164 -1.89 33.31 -7.61
N ASP A 1165 -2.03 32.08 -7.09
CA ASP A 1165 -0.90 31.21 -6.74
C ASP A 1165 -0.05 30.88 -7.99
N VAL A 1166 -0.69 30.56 -9.12
CA VAL A 1166 -0.02 30.27 -10.40
C VAL A 1166 0.68 31.52 -10.95
N GLU A 1167 0.03 32.68 -10.93
CA GLU A 1167 0.63 33.92 -11.39
C GLU A 1167 1.85 34.30 -10.53
N ARG A 1168 1.74 34.17 -9.20
CA ARG A 1168 2.85 34.42 -8.28
C ARG A 1168 4.03 33.49 -8.57
N GLN A 1169 3.79 32.19 -8.71
CA GLN A 1169 4.86 31.23 -9.01
C GLN A 1169 5.53 31.55 -10.35
N TRP A 1170 4.75 31.84 -11.38
CA TRP A 1170 5.27 32.22 -12.69
C TRP A 1170 6.17 33.47 -12.62
N ARG A 1171 5.73 34.52 -11.92
CA ARG A 1171 6.52 35.74 -11.71
C ARG A 1171 7.85 35.46 -11.01
N VAL A 1172 7.85 34.64 -9.96
CA VAL A 1172 9.08 34.27 -9.23
C VAL A 1172 10.04 33.52 -10.16
N TYR A 1173 9.56 32.52 -10.90
CA TYR A 1173 10.42 31.68 -11.74
C TYR A 1173 10.94 32.46 -12.96
N SER A 1174 10.10 33.25 -13.61
CA SER A 1174 10.51 34.08 -14.74
C SER A 1174 11.52 35.15 -14.33
N ASN A 1175 11.35 35.81 -13.18
CA ASN A 1175 12.33 36.76 -12.65
C ASN A 1175 13.67 36.07 -12.36
N ARG A 1176 13.66 34.88 -11.75
CA ARG A 1176 14.91 34.12 -11.52
C ARG A 1176 15.60 33.71 -12.81
N ALA A 1177 14.85 33.28 -13.83
CA ALA A 1177 15.40 32.96 -15.15
C ALA A 1177 15.97 34.19 -15.87
N ALA A 1178 15.41 35.39 -15.61
CA ALA A 1178 15.86 36.65 -16.20
C ALA A 1178 17.05 37.30 -15.48
N MET A 1179 17.44 36.81 -14.28
CA MET A 1179 18.60 37.36 -13.57
C MET A 1179 19.89 37.14 -14.41
N PRO A 1180 20.78 38.14 -14.46
CA PRO A 1180 22.08 37.99 -15.13
C PRO A 1180 22.93 36.91 -14.46
N GLY A 1181 23.78 36.26 -15.25
CA GLY A 1181 24.78 35.34 -14.72
C GLY A 1181 25.86 36.06 -13.91
N ARG A 1182 26.66 35.31 -13.15
CA ARG A 1182 27.78 35.90 -12.38
C ARG A 1182 28.75 36.70 -13.26
N ALA A 1183 28.96 36.28 -14.50
CA ALA A 1183 29.83 36.96 -15.46
C ALA A 1183 29.32 38.37 -15.84
N GLU A 1184 28.02 38.63 -15.65
CA GLU A 1184 27.34 39.87 -16.03
C GLU A 1184 27.01 40.75 -14.80
N THR A 1185 27.34 40.29 -13.59
CA THR A 1185 27.09 41.02 -12.34
C THR A 1185 28.38 41.54 -11.71
N PRO A 1186 28.42 42.80 -11.23
CA PRO A 1186 29.59 43.31 -10.51
C PRO A 1186 29.82 42.54 -9.21
N ASN A 1187 31.09 42.39 -8.82
CA ASN A 1187 31.44 41.78 -7.54
C ASN A 1187 30.93 42.69 -6.39
N ILE A 1188 30.11 42.12 -5.50
CA ILE A 1188 29.49 42.86 -4.38
C ILE A 1188 30.43 42.87 -3.16
N ALA A 1189 31.42 41.98 -3.13
CA ALA A 1189 32.43 41.99 -2.08
C ALA A 1189 33.21 43.31 -2.12
N PRO A 1190 33.43 43.98 -0.97
CA PRO A 1190 34.30 45.14 -0.93
C PRO A 1190 35.69 44.74 -1.46
N HIS A 1191 36.29 45.59 -2.29
CA HIS A 1191 37.69 45.40 -2.70
C HIS A 1191 38.55 45.34 -1.44
N GLU A 1192 39.16 44.19 -1.16
CA GLU A 1192 40.25 44.13 -0.21
C GLU A 1192 41.37 45.03 -0.76
N PRO A 1193 41.90 45.99 0.03
CA PRO A 1193 43.05 46.76 -0.39
C PRO A 1193 44.18 45.78 -0.67
N GLU A 1194 44.82 45.91 -1.84
CA GLU A 1194 46.01 45.13 -2.18
C GLU A 1194 47.01 45.23 -1.02
N GLU A 1195 47.39 44.08 -0.45
CA GLU A 1195 48.48 44.04 0.53
C GLU A 1195 49.69 44.73 -0.10
N ALA A 1196 50.13 45.83 0.52
CA ALA A 1196 51.32 46.54 0.10
C ALA A 1196 52.47 45.53 0.02
N THR A 1197 52.94 45.27 -1.20
CA THR A 1197 54.13 44.48 -1.46
C THR A 1197 55.23 44.98 -0.54
N VAL A 1198 55.66 44.15 0.41
CA VAL A 1198 56.82 44.42 1.24
C VAL A 1198 58.01 44.57 0.30
N GLU A 1199 58.46 45.81 0.10
CA GLU A 1199 59.71 46.11 -0.57
C GLU A 1199 60.82 45.35 0.15
N THR A 1200 61.35 44.34 -0.52
CA THR A 1200 62.58 43.67 -0.13
C THR A 1200 63.71 44.69 -0.24
N VAL A 1201 64.07 45.29 0.89
CA VAL A 1201 65.27 46.10 1.03
C VAL A 1201 66.47 45.24 0.65
N LYS A 1202 66.98 45.45 -0.57
CA LYS A 1202 68.35 45.09 -0.94
C LYS A 1202 69.31 45.87 -0.06
N LYS A 1203 69.87 45.22 0.96
CA LYS A 1203 71.19 45.56 1.49
C LYS A 1203 72.19 44.55 0.93
N GLY A 1204 72.93 44.98 -0.08
CA GLY A 1204 74.24 44.41 -0.40
C GLY A 1204 75.33 45.39 0.05
N GLY A 1205 76.46 44.85 0.50
CA GLY A 1205 77.75 45.53 0.47
C GLY A 1205 78.38 45.86 1.83
N ASP A 1206 79.29 44.98 2.24
CA ASP A 1206 80.64 45.21 2.81
C ASP A 1206 80.84 45.98 4.13
N GLU A 1207 81.37 45.30 5.15
CA GLU A 1207 82.74 45.51 5.68
C GLU A 1207 83.10 44.51 6.80
N GLN A 1208 84.26 43.85 6.62
CA GLN A 1208 85.08 43.00 7.54
C GLN A 1208 84.64 41.58 7.90
#